data_AF-A0A6S6QXG9-F1
#
_entry.id   AF-A0A6S6QXG9-F1
#
_cell.length_a   1.000
_cell.length_b   1.000
_cell.length_c   1.000
_cell.angle_alpha   90.00
_cell.angle_beta   90.00
_cell.angle_gamma   90.00
#
_symmetry.space_group_name_H-M   'P 1'
#
loop_
_entity.id
_entity.type
_entity.pdbx_description
1 polymer ?
#
loop_
_entity_poly.entity_id
_entity_poly.type
_entity_poly.pdbx_seq_one_letter_code
_entity_poly.pdbx_strand_id
1 'polypeptide(L)'
;MIQVVKRDGEIAEFYLLKISEAISKAFKATEKFYTDDIINLLSLRVTADFQEKVHKDKISVEDIQDSVERVLEHTGYTDVAKAYILYRKNREKIRNMKSTILDYKEIVNSYVKEEDWRVKENSTVTYSVGGLILHNSGSVTANYWLSEIYDEEIAAAHRNADIHLHDLSMLTGYCAGWSLKQLIMEGLGGIPGKITSSPAGHLSTLCNQMVNFLGIMQNEWAGAQAFSSFDTYLAPFVKIDNLSYREVKQCIQSFIYGVNTPSRWGTQAPFSNITLDWTVPADLADLPCIVGGKEVDFTYKDCKKEMDLVNKAFIEIMIEGDANGRGFQYPIPTYSITRDFDWSDTENNRLLFEMTAKYGTPYFSNYINSDMEPSDVRSMCCRLRLDLRELRKKTGGFFGSGESTGSVGVVTINMPRIAYLAKDEADFFERLNRMMDISARSLKVKRKVINRLLEEGLYPYTKRYLGSFDNHFSTIGLLGMNEVGLNAKWLGKDMSHADTQQFSIKVLNHMRARLSDYQEEYGDLYNLEATPAESTSYRLAKHDKKRWTDIKTAGAKGDTPYYTNSSHLPVSYTEDIFEALDVQDELQTLYTSGTVFHAFLGEKLPDWRAAAKLVKTIAENYKLPYYTMSPTYSICKNHGYLNGEQFICPECGEKAEVYSRITGYYRPVQNWNEGKTQEYKNRRVYAMKRSRVMSVGVIKGNSVNQVAQEHGAAKEEARKILAANQEVALTLEKDGVFLFTTKTCPNCKYAKELLKDYSYVVIDAEDNPELARTYGVMQAPTLIIVDNGTFKKYAGAGSIKVFTEQMLIGVKQ
;
A
#
# COMPACT_ATOMS: atom_id res chain seq x y z
N MET A 1 -31.70 -36.25 -37.53
CA MET A 1 -30.54 -37.08 -37.13
C MET A 1 -29.83 -36.35 -36.02
N ILE A 2 -29.52 -37.02 -34.92
CA ILE A 2 -28.87 -36.39 -33.76
C ILE A 2 -27.44 -35.98 -34.15
N GLN A 3 -27.07 -34.75 -33.80
CA GLN A 3 -25.75 -34.18 -34.00
C GLN A 3 -25.05 -33.97 -32.66
N VAL A 4 -23.77 -34.28 -32.59
CA VAL A 4 -22.92 -34.09 -31.40
C VAL A 4 -22.11 -32.82 -31.57
N VAL A 5 -22.28 -31.89 -30.64
CA VAL A 5 -21.42 -30.71 -30.50
C VAL A 5 -20.18 -31.14 -29.73
N LYS A 6 -19.03 -31.20 -30.42
CA LYS A 6 -17.74 -31.44 -29.79
C LYS A 6 -17.30 -30.21 -28.98
N ARG A 7 -16.31 -30.39 -28.11
CA ARG A 7 -15.79 -29.36 -27.20
C ARG A 7 -15.18 -28.15 -27.91
N ASP A 8 -14.71 -28.32 -29.14
CA ASP A 8 -14.16 -27.26 -30.01
C ASP A 8 -15.24 -26.54 -30.83
N GLY A 9 -16.51 -26.89 -30.63
CA GLY A 9 -17.65 -26.34 -31.38
C GLY A 9 -17.90 -27.03 -32.72
N GLU A 10 -17.08 -28.00 -33.13
CA GLU A 10 -17.32 -28.79 -34.33
C GLU A 10 -18.58 -29.65 -34.16
N ILE A 11 -19.43 -29.68 -35.19
CA ILE A 11 -20.65 -30.48 -35.20
C ILE A 11 -20.36 -31.76 -35.99
N ALA A 12 -20.54 -32.91 -35.36
CA ALA A 12 -20.37 -34.21 -35.98
C ALA A 12 -21.64 -35.05 -35.86
N GLU A 13 -21.79 -36.05 -36.73
CA GLU A 13 -22.89 -37.00 -36.63
C GLU A 13 -22.73 -37.91 -35.40
N PHE A 14 -23.88 -38.22 -34.78
CA PHE A 14 -23.95 -39.18 -33.68
C PHE A 14 -23.80 -40.61 -34.19
N TYR A 15 -22.89 -41.37 -33.57
CA TYR A 15 -22.70 -42.80 -33.84
C TYR A 15 -22.70 -43.57 -32.52
N LEU A 16 -23.69 -44.45 -32.34
CA LEU A 16 -23.83 -45.30 -31.15
C LEU A 16 -22.56 -46.13 -30.87
N LEU A 17 -21.89 -46.58 -31.93
CA LEU A 17 -20.65 -47.37 -31.85
C LEU A 17 -19.58 -46.68 -30.99
N LYS A 18 -19.49 -45.34 -31.01
CA LYS A 18 -18.51 -44.59 -30.20
C LYS A 18 -18.77 -44.72 -28.71
N ILE A 19 -20.04 -44.83 -28.30
CA ILE A 19 -20.41 -45.09 -26.90
C ILE A 19 -20.04 -46.53 -26.54
N SER A 20 -20.42 -47.50 -27.39
CA SER A 20 -20.09 -48.91 -27.18
C SER A 20 -18.58 -49.13 -27.02
N GLU A 21 -17.76 -48.52 -27.87
CA GLU A 21 -16.30 -48.59 -27.76
C GLU A 21 -15.77 -47.96 -26.46
N ALA A 22 -16.33 -46.83 -26.05
CA ALA A 22 -15.88 -46.14 -24.84
C ALA A 22 -16.22 -46.94 -23.58
N ILE A 23 -17.44 -47.51 -23.51
CA ILE A 23 -17.86 -48.41 -22.43
C ILE A 23 -16.99 -49.67 -22.44
N SER A 24 -16.78 -50.29 -23.60
CA SER A 24 -15.94 -51.49 -23.73
C SER A 24 -14.51 -51.27 -23.22
N LYS A 25 -13.91 -50.11 -23.50
CA LYS A 25 -12.59 -49.74 -22.98
C LYS A 25 -12.56 -49.65 -21.45
N ALA A 26 -13.62 -49.13 -20.83
CA ALA A 26 -13.72 -49.07 -19.37
C ALA A 26 -13.88 -50.47 -18.75
N PHE A 27 -14.67 -51.35 -19.36
CA PHE A 27 -14.78 -52.75 -18.93
C PHE A 27 -13.46 -53.51 -19.04
N LYS A 28 -12.73 -53.32 -20.15
CA LYS A 28 -11.38 -53.89 -20.34
C LYS A 28 -10.38 -53.38 -19.29
N ALA A 29 -10.41 -52.08 -19.00
CA ALA A 29 -9.49 -51.46 -18.03
C ALA A 29 -9.72 -51.90 -16.58
N THR A 30 -10.90 -52.45 -16.29
CA THR A 30 -11.27 -52.97 -14.96
C THR A 30 -11.27 -54.50 -14.90
N GLU A 31 -10.82 -55.17 -15.97
CA GLU A 31 -10.80 -56.63 -16.11
C GLU A 31 -12.17 -57.29 -15.85
N LYS A 32 -13.26 -56.56 -16.09
CA LYS A 32 -14.62 -57.10 -15.94
C LYS A 32 -15.04 -57.92 -17.15
N PHE A 33 -15.68 -59.05 -16.87
CA PHE A 33 -16.36 -59.82 -17.91
C PHE A 33 -17.50 -58.99 -18.53
N TYR A 34 -17.56 -58.99 -19.86
CA TYR A 34 -18.64 -58.38 -20.62
C TYR A 34 -18.86 -59.18 -21.91
N THR A 35 -20.07 -59.07 -22.47
CA THR A 35 -20.43 -59.58 -23.79
C THR A 35 -20.86 -58.41 -24.68
N ASP A 36 -20.88 -58.61 -25.99
CA ASP A 36 -21.37 -57.59 -26.92
C ASP A 36 -22.82 -57.19 -26.62
N ASP A 37 -23.65 -58.14 -26.17
CA ASP A 37 -25.03 -57.87 -25.73
C ASP A 37 -25.09 -56.92 -24.53
N ILE A 38 -24.20 -57.09 -23.54
CA ILE A 38 -24.13 -56.21 -22.37
C ILE A 38 -23.73 -54.79 -22.80
N ILE A 39 -22.71 -54.67 -23.65
CA ILE A 39 -22.24 -53.36 -24.13
C ILE A 39 -23.33 -52.66 -24.96
N ASN A 40 -23.98 -53.39 -25.86
CA ASN A 40 -25.05 -52.85 -26.69
C ASN A 40 -26.24 -52.39 -25.82
N LEU A 41 -26.64 -53.17 -24.82
CA LEU A 41 -27.69 -52.80 -23.89
C LEU A 41 -27.35 -51.52 -23.12
N LEU A 42 -26.12 -51.41 -22.61
CA LEU A 42 -25.66 -50.22 -21.90
C LEU A 42 -25.61 -48.99 -22.82
N SER A 43 -25.10 -49.12 -24.04
CA SER A 43 -25.07 -48.03 -25.02
C SER A 43 -26.46 -47.53 -25.42
N LEU A 44 -27.42 -48.45 -25.58
CA LEU A 44 -28.82 -48.10 -25.84
C LEU A 44 -29.43 -47.38 -24.64
N ARG A 45 -29.13 -47.83 -23.41
CA ARG A 45 -29.60 -47.18 -22.18
C ARG A 45 -29.01 -45.78 -22.00
N VAL A 46 -27.75 -45.55 -22.38
CA VAL A 46 -27.15 -44.22 -22.44
C VAL A 46 -27.90 -43.33 -23.43
N THR A 47 -28.27 -43.87 -24.59
CA THR A 47 -29.03 -43.13 -25.61
C THR A 47 -30.41 -42.73 -25.12
N ALA A 48 -31.08 -43.60 -24.37
CA ALA A 48 -32.34 -43.28 -23.71
C ALA A 48 -32.17 -42.21 -22.61
N ASP A 49 -31.09 -42.30 -21.80
CA ASP A 49 -30.83 -41.37 -20.68
C ASP A 49 -30.59 -39.93 -21.15
N PHE A 50 -29.86 -39.73 -22.26
CA PHE A 50 -29.59 -38.38 -22.74
C PHE A 50 -30.68 -37.80 -23.65
N GLN A 51 -31.72 -38.56 -23.98
CA GLN A 51 -32.71 -38.16 -24.98
C GLN A 51 -33.41 -36.84 -24.61
N GLU A 52 -33.68 -36.63 -23.33
CA GLU A 52 -34.29 -35.40 -22.81
C GLU A 52 -33.35 -34.17 -22.87
N LYS A 53 -32.04 -34.39 -23.03
CA LYS A 53 -31.02 -33.35 -23.14
C LYS A 53 -30.76 -32.89 -24.57
N VAL A 54 -31.37 -33.55 -25.56
CA VAL A 54 -31.24 -33.17 -26.96
C VAL A 54 -32.06 -31.92 -27.23
N HIS A 55 -31.41 -30.83 -27.64
CA HIS A 55 -32.08 -29.58 -27.99
C HIS A 55 -31.75 -29.17 -29.43
N LYS A 56 -32.79 -28.97 -30.25
CA LYS A 56 -32.67 -28.68 -31.70
C LYS A 56 -31.79 -29.72 -32.43
N ASP A 57 -32.06 -31.00 -32.20
CA ASP A 57 -31.29 -32.14 -32.74
C ASP A 57 -29.80 -32.18 -32.34
N LYS A 58 -29.38 -31.37 -31.37
CA LYS A 58 -27.98 -31.28 -30.92
C LYS A 58 -27.84 -31.70 -29.47
N ILE A 59 -26.71 -32.34 -29.17
CA ILE A 59 -26.30 -32.70 -27.81
C ILE A 59 -24.81 -32.44 -27.63
N SER A 60 -24.40 -31.98 -26.45
CA SER A 60 -22.98 -31.80 -26.17
C SER A 60 -22.30 -33.15 -25.90
N VAL A 61 -21.01 -33.25 -26.23
CA VAL A 61 -20.25 -34.46 -25.89
C VAL A 61 -20.14 -34.66 -24.37
N GLU A 62 -20.23 -33.60 -23.56
CA GLU A 62 -20.25 -33.71 -22.09
C GLU A 62 -21.53 -34.38 -21.61
N ASP A 63 -22.69 -33.97 -22.14
CA ASP A 63 -23.97 -34.55 -21.75
C ASP A 63 -24.04 -36.05 -22.05
N ILE A 64 -23.44 -36.49 -23.16
CA ILE A 64 -23.32 -37.92 -23.50
C ILE A 64 -22.43 -38.64 -22.47
N GLN A 65 -21.28 -38.06 -22.13
CA GLN A 65 -20.33 -38.66 -21.18
C GLN A 65 -20.91 -38.76 -19.77
N ASP A 66 -21.62 -37.73 -19.31
CA ASP A 66 -22.33 -37.72 -18.02
C ASP A 66 -23.45 -38.76 -17.98
N SER A 67 -24.02 -39.09 -19.15
CA SER A 67 -25.03 -40.13 -19.29
C SER A 67 -24.41 -41.53 -19.29
N VAL A 68 -23.20 -41.70 -19.85
CA VAL A 68 -22.41 -42.94 -19.71
C VAL A 68 -22.09 -43.21 -18.24
N GLU A 69 -21.60 -42.21 -17.51
CA GLU A 69 -21.28 -42.32 -16.09
C GLU A 69 -22.50 -42.74 -15.27
N ARG A 70 -23.59 -41.98 -15.39
CA ARG A 70 -24.85 -42.25 -14.68
C ARG A 70 -25.40 -43.64 -15.00
N VAL A 71 -25.37 -44.08 -16.26
CA VAL A 71 -25.88 -45.41 -16.62
C VAL A 71 -25.01 -46.52 -16.04
N LEU A 72 -23.69 -46.39 -16.07
CA LEU A 72 -22.78 -47.38 -15.48
C LEU A 72 -22.96 -47.49 -13.95
N GLU A 73 -23.19 -46.38 -13.27
CA GLU A 73 -23.49 -46.37 -11.84
C GLU A 73 -24.83 -47.07 -11.52
N HIS A 74 -25.90 -46.69 -12.22
CA HIS A 74 -27.24 -47.24 -11.98
C HIS A 74 -27.40 -48.71 -12.38
N THR A 75 -26.50 -49.23 -13.20
CA THR A 75 -26.52 -50.65 -13.64
C THR A 75 -25.61 -51.55 -12.79
N GLY A 76 -25.01 -51.01 -11.72
CA GLY A 76 -24.18 -51.77 -10.78
C GLY A 76 -22.72 -51.93 -11.22
N TYR A 77 -22.27 -51.19 -12.24
CA TYR A 77 -20.88 -51.18 -12.72
C TYR A 77 -20.11 -49.96 -12.18
N THR A 78 -20.21 -49.71 -10.87
CA THR A 78 -19.64 -48.51 -10.21
C THR A 78 -18.12 -48.39 -10.35
N ASP A 79 -17.40 -49.49 -10.35
CA ASP A 79 -15.96 -49.56 -10.59
C ASP A 79 -15.59 -49.25 -12.06
N VAL A 80 -16.38 -49.73 -13.02
CA VAL A 80 -16.26 -49.38 -14.44
C VAL A 80 -16.54 -47.88 -14.64
N ALA A 81 -17.55 -47.34 -13.96
CA ALA A 81 -17.85 -45.90 -13.95
C ALA A 81 -16.64 -45.09 -13.42
N LYS A 82 -16.06 -45.49 -12.28
CA LYS A 82 -14.85 -44.85 -11.74
C LYS A 82 -13.67 -44.87 -12.72
N ALA A 83 -13.42 -45.99 -13.38
CA ALA A 83 -12.35 -46.10 -14.38
C ALA A 83 -12.62 -45.19 -15.59
N TYR A 84 -13.89 -45.10 -16.03
CA TYR A 84 -14.32 -44.20 -17.10
C TYR A 84 -14.10 -42.72 -16.73
N ILE A 85 -14.51 -42.31 -15.52
CA ILE A 85 -14.33 -40.95 -14.98
C ILE A 85 -12.84 -40.60 -14.90
N LEU A 86 -12.01 -41.49 -14.34
CA LEU A 86 -10.57 -41.28 -14.22
C LEU A 86 -9.90 -41.14 -15.60
N TYR A 87 -10.29 -41.96 -16.57
CA TYR A 87 -9.79 -41.87 -17.93
C TYR A 87 -10.21 -40.56 -18.61
N ARG A 88 -11.47 -40.11 -18.45
CA ARG A 88 -11.96 -38.80 -18.93
C ARG A 88 -11.12 -37.67 -18.35
N LYS A 89 -10.90 -37.67 -17.03
CA LYS A 89 -10.09 -36.68 -16.32
C LYS A 89 -8.63 -36.68 -16.78
N ASN A 90 -8.03 -37.85 -17.03
CA ASN A 90 -6.67 -37.94 -17.53
C ASN A 90 -6.55 -37.48 -18.99
N ARG A 91 -7.51 -37.82 -19.86
CA ARG A 91 -7.59 -37.33 -21.24
C ARG A 91 -7.85 -35.83 -21.34
N GLU A 92 -8.59 -35.28 -20.40
CA GLU A 92 -8.77 -33.84 -20.25
C GLU A 92 -7.46 -33.18 -19.83
N LYS A 93 -6.77 -33.72 -18.80
CA LYS A 93 -5.45 -33.25 -18.39
C LYS A 93 -4.43 -33.27 -19.54
N ILE A 94 -4.34 -34.36 -20.30
CA ILE A 94 -3.44 -34.49 -21.48
C ILE A 94 -3.82 -33.50 -22.60
N ARG A 95 -5.12 -33.21 -22.78
CA ARG A 95 -5.57 -32.24 -23.79
C ARG A 95 -5.29 -30.80 -23.36
N ASN A 96 -5.51 -30.47 -22.09
CA ASN A 96 -5.09 -29.19 -21.50
C ASN A 96 -3.57 -29.04 -21.61
N MET A 97 -2.79 -30.10 -21.36
CA MET A 97 -1.34 -30.10 -21.61
C MET A 97 -0.99 -29.81 -23.09
N LYS A 98 -1.75 -30.31 -24.07
CA LYS A 98 -1.56 -29.97 -25.50
C LYS A 98 -1.90 -28.51 -25.81
N SER A 99 -2.86 -27.88 -25.13
CA SER A 99 -3.08 -26.42 -25.21
C SER A 99 -2.05 -25.61 -24.42
N THR A 100 -1.19 -26.28 -23.66
CA THR A 100 -0.06 -25.70 -22.91
C THR A 100 1.25 -25.79 -23.70
N ILE A 101 1.23 -26.22 -24.96
CA ILE A 101 2.36 -26.01 -25.87
C ILE A 101 2.43 -24.50 -26.13
N LEU A 102 3.15 -23.81 -25.25
CA LEU A 102 3.62 -22.46 -25.44
C LEU A 102 4.34 -22.41 -26.78
N ASP A 103 3.76 -21.73 -27.77
CA ASP A 103 4.48 -21.47 -29.01
C ASP A 103 5.61 -20.49 -28.68
N TYR A 104 6.79 -21.05 -28.40
CA TYR A 104 7.99 -20.31 -28.06
C TYR A 104 8.33 -19.27 -29.14
N LYS A 105 7.92 -19.51 -30.40
CA LYS A 105 8.06 -18.55 -31.49
C LYS A 105 7.17 -17.34 -31.27
N GLU A 106 5.92 -17.52 -30.83
CA GLU A 106 5.01 -16.41 -30.52
C GLU A 106 5.51 -15.59 -29.32
N ILE A 107 5.95 -16.23 -28.24
CA ILE A 107 6.47 -15.50 -27.06
C ILE A 107 7.66 -14.62 -27.45
N VAL A 108 8.65 -15.21 -28.14
CA VAL A 108 9.84 -14.46 -28.56
C VAL A 108 9.47 -13.34 -29.54
N ASN A 109 8.63 -13.62 -30.54
CA ASN A 109 8.20 -12.61 -31.50
C ASN A 109 7.41 -11.47 -30.85
N SER A 110 6.54 -11.78 -29.87
CA SER A 110 5.71 -10.78 -29.20
C SER A 110 6.55 -9.74 -28.45
N TYR A 111 7.69 -10.16 -27.89
CA TYR A 111 8.66 -9.25 -27.27
C TYR A 111 9.49 -8.49 -28.31
N VAL A 112 10.07 -9.19 -29.30
CA VAL A 112 10.96 -8.59 -30.30
C VAL A 112 10.24 -7.56 -31.18
N LYS A 113 8.95 -7.73 -31.42
CA LYS A 113 8.13 -6.82 -32.22
C LYS A 113 7.32 -5.81 -31.40
N GLU A 114 7.44 -5.82 -30.07
CA GLU A 114 6.61 -5.04 -29.15
C GLU A 114 5.08 -5.20 -29.36
N GLU A 115 4.63 -6.36 -29.84
CA GLU A 115 3.20 -6.62 -30.13
C GLU A 115 2.37 -6.91 -28.85
N ASP A 116 3.01 -7.31 -27.75
CA ASP A 116 2.36 -7.52 -26.45
C ASP A 116 2.48 -6.29 -25.54
N TRP A 117 1.34 -5.77 -25.09
CA TRP A 117 1.30 -4.69 -24.11
C TRP A 117 2.03 -5.04 -22.80
N ARG A 118 2.20 -6.33 -22.48
CA ARG A 118 2.97 -6.80 -21.32
C ARG A 118 4.44 -6.43 -21.37
N VAL A 119 4.99 -6.08 -22.54
CA VAL A 119 6.35 -5.52 -22.66
C VAL A 119 6.49 -4.25 -21.82
N LYS A 120 5.41 -3.48 -21.62
CA LYS A 120 5.34 -2.31 -20.74
C LYS A 120 4.52 -2.55 -19.46
N GLU A 121 4.36 -3.81 -19.03
CA GLU A 121 3.67 -4.15 -17.77
C GLU A 121 4.39 -3.56 -16.56
N ASN A 122 5.72 -3.53 -16.61
CA ASN A 122 6.58 -2.95 -15.59
C ASN A 122 7.47 -1.86 -16.21
N SER A 123 7.23 -0.61 -15.83
CA SER A 123 7.95 0.56 -16.37
C SER A 123 9.45 0.61 -16.03
N THR A 124 9.95 -0.34 -15.23
CA THR A 124 11.37 -0.49 -14.90
C THR A 124 12.15 -1.36 -15.91
N VAL A 125 11.48 -2.17 -16.74
CA VAL A 125 12.13 -3.02 -17.75
C VAL A 125 12.35 -2.23 -19.04
N THR A 126 13.56 -2.26 -19.58
CA THR A 126 13.89 -1.72 -20.91
C THR A 126 14.06 -2.83 -21.94
N TYR A 127 13.78 -2.52 -23.21
CA TYR A 127 14.01 -3.44 -24.33
C TYR A 127 15.48 -3.86 -24.37
N SER A 128 15.74 -5.13 -24.08
CA SER A 128 17.09 -5.68 -23.95
C SER A 128 17.07 -7.21 -23.94
N VAL A 129 18.25 -7.83 -24.07
CA VAL A 129 18.38 -9.30 -23.94
C VAL A 129 17.95 -9.77 -22.56
N GLY A 130 18.29 -9.05 -21.49
CA GLY A 130 17.80 -9.38 -20.16
C GLY A 130 16.28 -9.28 -20.06
N GLY A 131 15.68 -8.34 -20.78
CA GLY A 131 14.23 -8.13 -20.76
C GLY A 131 13.52 -9.28 -21.47
N LEU A 132 14.11 -9.78 -22.57
CA LEU A 132 13.66 -10.99 -23.25
C LEU A 132 13.74 -12.23 -22.36
N ILE A 133 14.85 -12.42 -21.62
CA ILE A 133 15.01 -13.56 -20.70
C ILE A 133 13.92 -13.53 -19.62
N LEU A 134 13.70 -12.37 -19.00
CA LEU A 134 12.67 -12.18 -17.99
C LEU A 134 11.26 -12.41 -18.56
N HIS A 135 10.97 -11.90 -19.75
CA HIS A 135 9.67 -12.08 -20.40
C HIS A 135 9.37 -13.55 -20.71
N ASN A 136 10.35 -14.28 -21.26
CA ASN A 136 10.21 -15.70 -21.59
C ASN A 136 10.03 -16.54 -20.32
N SER A 137 10.92 -16.38 -19.34
CA SER A 137 10.85 -17.10 -18.07
C SER A 137 9.56 -16.79 -17.31
N GLY A 138 9.15 -15.52 -17.31
CA GLY A 138 7.94 -15.05 -16.66
C GLY A 138 6.69 -15.66 -17.27
N SER A 139 6.60 -15.71 -18.59
CA SER A 139 5.46 -16.31 -19.30
C SER A 139 5.33 -17.81 -19.05
N VAL A 140 6.45 -18.54 -19.01
CA VAL A 140 6.45 -19.98 -18.68
C VAL A 140 6.00 -20.20 -17.23
N THR A 141 6.58 -19.45 -16.29
CA THR A 141 6.28 -19.58 -14.85
C THR A 141 4.83 -19.22 -14.55
N ALA A 142 4.28 -18.19 -15.20
CA ALA A 142 2.89 -17.80 -15.01
C ALA A 142 1.91 -18.88 -15.48
N ASN A 143 2.22 -19.56 -16.59
CA ASN A 143 1.41 -20.68 -17.04
C ASN A 143 1.51 -21.87 -16.09
N TYR A 144 2.71 -22.18 -15.58
CA TYR A 144 2.88 -23.24 -14.58
C TYR A 144 2.04 -22.98 -13.32
N TRP A 145 2.02 -21.75 -12.80
CA TRP A 145 1.11 -21.38 -11.72
C TRP A 145 -0.35 -21.67 -12.06
N LEU A 146 -0.81 -21.23 -13.23
CA LEU A 146 -2.22 -21.30 -13.62
C LEU A 146 -2.68 -22.67 -14.16
N SER A 147 -1.77 -23.58 -14.50
CA SER A 147 -2.12 -24.91 -15.03
C SER A 147 -1.80 -26.04 -14.06
N GLU A 148 -0.71 -25.93 -13.30
CA GLU A 148 -0.22 -27.02 -12.45
C GLU A 148 -0.41 -26.77 -10.95
N ILE A 149 -0.39 -25.50 -10.51
CA ILE A 149 -0.46 -25.17 -9.08
C ILE A 149 -1.89 -24.80 -8.66
N TYR A 150 -2.50 -23.85 -9.36
CA TYR A 150 -3.85 -23.40 -9.04
C TYR A 150 -4.89 -24.32 -9.68
N ASP A 151 -5.99 -24.54 -8.96
CA ASP A 151 -7.16 -25.17 -9.57
C ASP A 151 -7.84 -24.27 -10.60
N GLU A 152 -8.76 -24.88 -11.34
CA GLU A 152 -9.45 -24.26 -12.45
C GLU A 152 -10.22 -23.00 -12.04
N GLU A 153 -10.84 -22.97 -10.86
CA GLU A 153 -11.62 -21.80 -10.42
C GLU A 153 -10.71 -20.59 -10.18
N ILE A 154 -9.59 -20.77 -9.47
CA ILE A 154 -8.62 -19.68 -9.26
C ILE A 154 -8.04 -19.21 -10.60
N ALA A 155 -7.61 -20.17 -11.44
CA ALA A 155 -6.98 -19.85 -12.70
C ALA A 155 -7.96 -19.15 -13.66
N ALA A 156 -9.22 -19.59 -13.69
CA ALA A 156 -10.28 -18.97 -14.46
C ALA A 156 -10.57 -17.54 -13.97
N ALA A 157 -10.67 -17.30 -12.66
CA ALA A 157 -10.90 -15.97 -12.10
C ALA A 157 -9.80 -14.98 -12.51
N HIS A 158 -8.53 -15.42 -12.54
CA HIS A 158 -7.44 -14.59 -13.08
C HIS A 158 -7.58 -14.34 -14.58
N ARG A 159 -7.77 -15.41 -15.38
CA ARG A 159 -7.84 -15.33 -16.85
C ARG A 159 -9.03 -14.49 -17.34
N ASN A 160 -10.15 -14.59 -16.65
CA ASN A 160 -11.38 -13.82 -16.92
C ASN A 160 -11.31 -12.38 -16.41
N ALA A 161 -10.25 -12.02 -15.68
CA ALA A 161 -10.09 -10.71 -15.05
C ALA A 161 -11.23 -10.39 -14.05
N ASP A 162 -11.63 -11.40 -13.27
CA ASP A 162 -12.46 -11.23 -12.07
C ASP A 162 -11.57 -10.85 -10.87
N ILE A 163 -10.38 -11.46 -10.82
CA ILE A 163 -9.28 -11.08 -9.93
C ILE A 163 -7.98 -10.90 -10.74
N HIS A 164 -6.97 -10.33 -10.11
CA HIS A 164 -5.61 -10.28 -10.62
C HIS A 164 -4.65 -10.87 -9.59
N LEU A 165 -3.96 -11.93 -9.98
CA LEU A 165 -2.90 -12.55 -9.19
C LEU A 165 -1.61 -11.86 -9.58
N HIS A 166 -0.95 -11.18 -8.65
CA HIS A 166 0.28 -10.45 -8.93
C HIS A 166 1.50 -11.38 -9.00
N ASP A 167 2.48 -10.98 -9.79
CA ASP A 167 3.82 -11.59 -9.89
C ASP A 167 3.85 -13.09 -10.18
N LEU A 168 2.95 -13.54 -11.06
CA LEU A 168 2.97 -14.92 -11.57
C LEU A 168 4.24 -15.23 -12.39
N SER A 169 5.03 -14.21 -12.76
CA SER A 169 6.29 -14.37 -13.49
C SER A 169 7.40 -15.03 -12.68
N MET A 170 7.25 -15.14 -11.36
CA MET A 170 8.24 -15.79 -10.49
C MET A 170 7.57 -16.85 -9.60
N LEU A 171 8.31 -17.93 -9.34
CA LEU A 171 7.88 -19.00 -8.43
C LEU A 171 8.38 -18.68 -7.01
N THR A 172 7.94 -17.57 -6.42
CA THR A 172 8.39 -17.10 -5.10
C THR A 172 7.38 -16.17 -4.42
N GLY A 173 7.71 -15.68 -3.21
CA GLY A 173 6.98 -14.66 -2.45
C GLY A 173 6.99 -13.27 -3.12
N TYR A 174 6.22 -12.33 -2.57
CA TYR A 174 6.09 -10.99 -3.14
C TYR A 174 7.20 -10.06 -2.66
N CYS A 175 7.12 -9.58 -1.42
CA CYS A 175 8.06 -8.60 -0.88
C CYS A 175 8.51 -9.00 0.53
N ALA A 176 9.67 -8.49 0.95
CA ALA A 176 10.26 -8.81 2.25
C ALA A 176 11.06 -7.65 2.85
N GLY A 177 10.94 -7.53 4.16
CA GLY A 177 11.86 -6.80 5.02
C GLY A 177 12.99 -7.64 5.55
N TRP A 178 14.14 -6.99 5.70
CA TRP A 178 15.35 -7.65 6.16
C TRP A 178 15.93 -6.97 7.39
N SER A 179 16.29 -7.75 8.41
CA SER A 179 16.95 -7.21 9.58
C SER A 179 18.38 -6.77 9.22
N LEU A 180 18.58 -5.45 9.15
CA LEU A 180 19.92 -4.89 8.95
C LEU A 180 20.82 -5.22 10.15
N LYS A 181 20.26 -5.31 11.35
CA LYS A 181 20.95 -5.78 12.55
C LYS A 181 21.52 -7.20 12.35
N GLN A 182 20.72 -8.13 11.81
CA GLN A 182 21.21 -9.48 11.53
C GLN A 182 22.38 -9.47 10.54
N LEU A 183 22.29 -8.70 9.46
CA LEU A 183 23.38 -8.55 8.49
C LEU A 183 24.65 -7.97 9.14
N ILE A 184 24.51 -6.98 10.03
CA ILE A 184 25.62 -6.40 10.80
C ILE A 184 26.24 -7.41 11.78
N MET A 185 25.41 -8.25 12.42
CA MET A 185 25.86 -9.24 13.40
C MET A 185 26.58 -10.43 12.76
N GLU A 186 26.05 -10.92 11.65
CA GLU A 186 26.42 -12.23 11.09
C GLU A 186 27.23 -12.13 9.80
N GLY A 187 27.21 -10.97 9.13
CA GLY A 187 27.81 -10.76 7.82
C GLY A 187 27.00 -11.38 6.69
N LEU A 188 27.53 -11.29 5.47
CA LEU A 188 26.88 -11.82 4.27
C LEU A 188 27.42 -13.22 3.93
N GLY A 189 26.70 -14.27 4.32
CA GLY A 189 26.98 -15.64 3.87
C GLY A 189 26.20 -16.71 4.61
N GLY A 190 26.86 -17.81 4.96
CA GLY A 190 26.26 -18.94 5.68
C GLY A 190 25.52 -19.94 4.78
N ILE A 191 25.73 -19.89 3.46
CA ILE A 191 25.14 -20.84 2.51
C ILE A 191 26.18 -21.92 2.14
N PRO A 192 25.87 -23.22 2.28
CA PRO A 192 26.78 -24.29 1.90
C PRO A 192 27.29 -24.16 0.46
N GLY A 193 28.60 -24.29 0.26
CA GLY A 193 29.24 -24.20 -1.06
C GLY A 193 29.29 -22.78 -1.65
N LYS A 194 28.94 -21.73 -0.89
CA LYS A 194 29.08 -20.33 -1.29
C LYS A 194 30.08 -19.60 -0.38
N ILE A 195 30.68 -18.55 -0.92
CA ILE A 195 31.58 -17.68 -0.15
C ILE A 195 30.79 -16.99 0.97
N THR A 196 31.42 -16.89 2.14
CA THR A 196 30.87 -16.20 3.31
C THR A 196 31.78 -15.03 3.67
N SER A 197 31.20 -13.83 3.74
CA SER A 197 31.85 -12.62 4.21
C SER A 197 31.65 -12.48 5.71
N SER A 198 32.71 -12.12 6.44
CA SER A 198 32.60 -11.78 7.87
C SER A 198 31.73 -10.54 8.10
N PRO A 199 31.18 -10.35 9.31
CA PRO A 199 30.54 -9.11 9.71
C PRO A 199 31.37 -7.87 9.34
N ALA A 200 30.71 -6.82 8.85
CA ALA A 200 31.38 -5.59 8.46
C ALA A 200 31.98 -4.88 9.68
N GLY A 201 33.27 -4.51 9.62
CA GLY A 201 33.93 -3.70 10.65
C GLY A 201 33.95 -2.20 10.37
N HIS A 202 33.67 -1.80 9.11
CA HIS A 202 33.73 -0.42 8.64
C HIS A 202 32.51 -0.07 7.79
N LEU A 203 32.13 1.21 7.76
CA LEU A 203 30.96 1.68 7.02
C LEU A 203 31.00 1.31 5.53
N SER A 204 32.16 1.43 4.89
CA SER A 204 32.34 1.10 3.47
C SER A 204 32.06 -0.37 3.17
N THR A 205 32.48 -1.28 4.07
CA THR A 205 32.23 -2.71 3.96
C THR A 205 30.76 -3.02 4.18
N LEU A 206 30.11 -2.36 5.14
CA LEU A 206 28.67 -2.53 5.37
C LEU A 206 27.86 -2.08 4.14
N CYS A 207 28.13 -0.89 3.60
CA CYS A 207 27.49 -0.39 2.38
C CYS A 207 27.62 -1.40 1.23
N ASN A 208 28.81 -1.97 1.03
CA ASN A 208 29.03 -2.98 0.00
C ASN A 208 28.23 -4.28 0.26
N GLN A 209 28.20 -4.76 1.51
CA GLN A 209 27.41 -5.93 1.88
C GLN A 209 25.92 -5.70 1.69
N MET A 210 25.40 -4.51 2.00
CA MET A 210 23.99 -4.15 1.77
C MET A 210 23.61 -4.15 0.29
N VAL A 211 24.45 -3.57 -0.60
CA VAL A 211 24.23 -3.61 -2.05
C VAL A 211 24.17 -5.06 -2.55
N ASN A 212 25.14 -5.88 -2.16
CA ASN A 212 25.19 -7.28 -2.55
C ASN A 212 24.00 -8.08 -2.01
N PHE A 213 23.61 -7.83 -0.76
CA PHE A 213 22.47 -8.47 -0.12
C PHE A 213 21.18 -8.17 -0.89
N LEU A 214 20.87 -6.89 -1.16
CA LEU A 214 19.67 -6.50 -1.90
C LEU A 214 19.66 -7.07 -3.32
N GLY A 215 20.82 -7.10 -3.99
CA GLY A 215 20.96 -7.73 -5.30
C GLY A 215 20.74 -9.24 -5.29
N ILE A 216 21.16 -9.95 -4.24
CA ILE A 216 20.87 -11.38 -4.07
C ILE A 216 19.37 -11.58 -3.85
N MET A 217 18.76 -10.82 -2.94
CA MET A 217 17.35 -11.00 -2.59
C MET A 217 16.39 -10.68 -3.74
N GLN A 218 16.74 -9.73 -4.61
CA GLN A 218 15.99 -9.47 -5.86
C GLN A 218 15.87 -10.73 -6.75
N ASN A 219 16.76 -11.72 -6.64
CA ASN A 219 16.67 -12.95 -7.42
C ASN A 219 15.82 -14.05 -6.74
N GLU A 220 15.58 -13.94 -5.44
CA GLU A 220 14.74 -14.87 -4.69
C GLU A 220 13.33 -14.33 -4.41
N TRP A 221 13.04 -13.08 -4.77
CA TRP A 221 11.75 -12.40 -4.51
C TRP A 221 11.27 -11.61 -5.73
N ALA A 222 9.96 -11.42 -5.85
CA ALA A 222 9.39 -10.71 -7.01
C ALA A 222 9.34 -9.18 -6.87
N GLY A 223 9.15 -8.70 -5.64
CA GLY A 223 8.87 -7.31 -5.32
C GLY A 223 9.95 -6.63 -4.49
N ALA A 224 9.54 -5.61 -3.74
CA ALA A 224 10.45 -4.73 -3.01
C ALA A 224 11.18 -5.42 -1.85
N GLN A 225 12.44 -5.01 -1.64
CA GLN A 225 13.33 -5.46 -0.57
C GLN A 225 13.70 -4.27 0.30
N ALA A 226 13.47 -4.32 1.62
CA ALA A 226 13.67 -3.14 2.45
C ALA A 226 14.55 -3.33 3.69
N PHE A 227 15.19 -2.23 4.08
CA PHE A 227 15.85 -2.05 5.36
C PHE A 227 15.12 -1.00 6.22
N SER A 228 15.04 -1.23 7.52
CA SER A 228 14.52 -0.28 8.51
C SER A 228 15.64 0.29 9.35
N SER A 229 15.42 1.46 9.94
CA SER A 229 16.37 2.13 10.83
C SER A 229 17.75 2.29 10.19
N PHE A 230 17.76 2.65 8.89
CA PHE A 230 18.96 2.70 8.07
C PHE A 230 20.01 3.66 8.65
N ASP A 231 19.59 4.87 9.00
CA ASP A 231 20.45 5.89 9.61
C ASP A 231 20.92 5.47 11.02
N THR A 232 20.01 4.96 11.85
CA THR A 232 20.33 4.48 13.20
C THR A 232 21.38 3.37 13.19
N TYR A 233 21.24 2.38 12.31
CA TYR A 233 22.17 1.23 12.24
C TYR A 233 23.51 1.57 11.58
N LEU A 234 23.60 2.60 10.76
CA LEU A 234 24.86 3.03 10.14
C LEU A 234 25.67 3.99 11.04
N ALA A 235 25.01 4.75 11.91
CA ALA A 235 25.65 5.74 12.77
C ALA A 235 26.81 5.20 13.65
N PRO A 236 26.75 3.97 14.22
CA PRO A 236 27.86 3.43 15.01
C PRO A 236 29.17 3.27 14.25
N PHE A 237 29.09 2.92 12.95
CA PHE A 237 30.26 2.76 12.08
C PHE A 237 30.95 4.11 11.80
N VAL A 238 30.18 5.19 11.74
CA VAL A 238 30.72 6.55 11.62
C VAL A 238 31.42 6.95 12.92
N LYS A 239 30.83 6.61 14.08
CA LYS A 239 31.33 6.99 15.40
C LYS A 239 32.65 6.30 15.74
N ILE A 240 32.71 4.97 15.57
CA ILE A 240 33.87 4.16 15.97
C ILE A 240 35.12 4.47 15.15
N ASP A 241 34.95 4.72 13.85
CA ASP A 241 36.04 5.09 12.95
C ASP A 241 36.31 6.61 12.97
N ASN A 242 35.51 7.39 13.70
CA ASN A 242 35.56 8.86 13.75
C ASN A 242 35.61 9.49 12.34
N LEU A 243 34.72 9.04 11.45
CA LEU A 243 34.73 9.41 10.04
C LEU A 243 34.42 10.90 9.84
N SER A 244 35.15 11.53 8.94
CA SER A 244 34.81 12.86 8.45
C SER A 244 33.56 12.83 7.57
N TYR A 245 32.88 13.97 7.43
CA TYR A 245 31.72 14.09 6.54
C TYR A 245 32.01 13.62 5.11
N ARG A 246 33.21 13.91 4.59
CA ARG A 246 33.64 13.49 3.25
C ARG A 246 33.68 11.96 3.11
N GLU A 247 34.17 11.26 4.13
CA GLU A 247 34.25 9.80 4.15
C GLU A 247 32.85 9.17 4.28
N VAL A 248 31.99 9.74 5.12
CA VAL A 248 30.58 9.33 5.24
C VAL A 248 29.88 9.48 3.89
N LYS A 249 29.96 10.67 3.27
CA LYS A 249 29.35 10.95 1.96
C LYS A 249 29.85 9.99 0.89
N GLN A 250 31.15 9.68 0.87
CA GLN A 250 31.71 8.72 -0.09
C GLN A 250 31.12 7.31 0.08
N CYS A 251 30.94 6.84 1.32
CA CYS A 251 30.35 5.53 1.59
C CYS A 251 28.87 5.46 1.20
N ILE A 252 28.09 6.49 1.53
CA ILE A 252 26.67 6.57 1.16
C ILE A 252 26.50 6.71 -0.35
N GLN A 253 27.37 7.47 -1.03
CA GLN A 253 27.37 7.57 -2.49
C GLN A 253 27.61 6.21 -3.14
N SER A 254 28.58 5.44 -2.64
CA SER A 254 28.84 4.10 -3.14
C SER A 254 27.62 3.18 -2.99
N PHE A 255 26.88 3.30 -1.88
CA PHE A 255 25.65 2.53 -1.67
C PHE A 255 24.55 2.94 -2.66
N ILE A 256 24.25 4.24 -2.77
CA ILE A 256 23.20 4.76 -3.67
C ILE A 256 23.50 4.37 -5.12
N TYR A 257 24.74 4.54 -5.57
CA TYR A 257 25.11 4.18 -6.94
C TYR A 257 25.01 2.67 -7.16
N GLY A 258 25.42 1.87 -6.17
CA GLY A 258 25.32 0.42 -6.20
C GLY A 258 23.88 -0.09 -6.38
N VAL A 259 22.91 0.48 -5.66
CA VAL A 259 21.51 0.04 -5.73
C VAL A 259 20.72 0.62 -6.91
N ASN A 260 21.23 1.65 -7.60
CA ASN A 260 20.61 2.16 -8.83
C ASN A 260 21.23 1.59 -10.11
N THR A 261 22.37 0.90 -10.02
CA THR A 261 23.02 0.27 -11.17
C THR A 261 22.44 -1.12 -11.40
N PRO A 262 21.88 -1.43 -12.60
CA PRO A 262 21.40 -2.77 -12.91
C PRO A 262 22.54 -3.80 -12.83
N SER A 263 22.39 -4.82 -11.98
CA SER A 263 23.48 -5.78 -11.69
C SER A 263 23.35 -7.10 -12.46
N ARG A 264 22.20 -7.78 -12.39
CA ARG A 264 21.96 -9.08 -13.05
C ARG A 264 20.92 -8.97 -14.17
N TRP A 265 21.27 -9.57 -15.31
CA TRP A 265 20.61 -9.43 -16.63
C TRP A 265 20.58 -8.03 -17.23
N GLY A 266 21.10 -7.01 -16.55
CA GLY A 266 21.26 -5.65 -17.08
C GLY A 266 19.94 -4.90 -17.28
N THR A 267 18.84 -5.41 -16.73
CA THR A 267 17.49 -4.91 -16.99
C THR A 267 16.90 -4.04 -15.91
N GLN A 268 17.12 -4.38 -14.64
CA GLN A 268 16.47 -3.73 -13.52
C GLN A 268 17.42 -3.57 -12.34
N ALA A 269 17.41 -2.38 -11.74
CA ALA A 269 17.98 -2.15 -10.42
C ALA A 269 17.09 -2.80 -9.34
N PRO A 270 17.65 -3.23 -8.20
CA PRO A 270 16.88 -3.78 -7.10
C PRO A 270 15.84 -2.78 -6.60
N PHE A 271 14.57 -3.19 -6.66
CA PHE A 271 13.50 -2.44 -6.04
C PHE A 271 13.73 -2.45 -4.54
N SER A 272 14.30 -1.36 -4.04
CA SER A 272 14.71 -1.23 -2.65
C SER A 272 14.05 -0.05 -1.95
N ASN A 273 13.72 -0.26 -0.68
CA ASN A 273 13.17 0.76 0.20
C ASN A 273 14.03 0.88 1.45
N ILE A 274 14.16 2.08 1.99
CA ILE A 274 14.76 2.29 3.31
C ILE A 274 13.85 3.17 4.16
N THR A 275 13.81 2.87 5.46
CA THR A 275 13.20 3.75 6.45
C THR A 275 14.30 4.43 7.25
N LEU A 276 14.19 5.75 7.40
CA LEU A 276 15.09 6.58 8.20
C LEU A 276 14.32 7.11 9.42
N ASP A 277 14.93 6.95 10.59
CA ASP A 277 14.28 7.25 11.86
C ASP A 277 14.32 8.75 12.19
N TRP A 278 15.29 9.50 11.66
CA TRP A 278 15.54 10.94 11.91
C TRP A 278 15.98 11.29 13.34
N THR A 279 15.35 10.67 14.33
CA THR A 279 15.73 10.67 15.75
C THR A 279 15.96 9.24 16.21
N VAL A 280 16.91 9.03 17.12
CA VAL A 280 17.20 7.69 17.64
C VAL A 280 15.93 7.10 18.28
N PRO A 281 15.42 5.94 17.81
CA PRO A 281 14.22 5.34 18.37
C PRO A 281 14.38 4.98 19.84
N ALA A 282 13.35 5.23 20.65
CA ALA A 282 13.38 4.99 22.09
C ALA A 282 13.68 3.52 22.46
N ASP A 283 13.25 2.57 21.63
CA ASP A 283 13.47 1.14 21.86
C ASP A 283 14.89 0.66 21.46
N LEU A 284 15.63 1.45 20.67
CA LEU A 284 17.04 1.21 20.35
C LEU A 284 18.00 2.04 21.21
N ALA A 285 17.53 3.17 21.74
CA ALA A 285 18.36 4.19 22.38
C ALA A 285 19.37 3.64 23.40
N ASP A 286 18.92 2.76 24.30
CA ASP A 286 19.74 2.21 25.39
C ASP A 286 20.43 0.87 25.03
N LEU A 287 20.20 0.34 23.83
CA LEU A 287 20.86 -0.89 23.39
C LEU A 287 22.33 -0.61 23.02
N PRO A 288 23.25 -1.54 23.31
CA PRO A 288 24.62 -1.43 22.86
C PRO A 288 24.68 -1.44 21.33
N CYS A 289 25.51 -0.57 20.77
CA CYS A 289 25.77 -0.55 19.34
C CYS A 289 26.52 -1.82 18.91
N ILE A 290 26.41 -2.18 17.63
CA ILE A 290 27.07 -3.37 17.06
C ILE A 290 27.92 -2.98 15.86
N VAL A 291 29.21 -3.35 15.90
CA VAL A 291 30.16 -3.18 14.80
C VAL A 291 31.05 -4.42 14.71
N GLY A 292 31.35 -4.91 13.50
CA GLY A 292 32.19 -6.09 13.32
C GLY A 292 31.60 -7.37 13.94
N GLY A 293 30.27 -7.44 14.06
CA GLY A 293 29.56 -8.54 14.69
C GLY A 293 29.67 -8.58 16.22
N LYS A 294 30.11 -7.49 16.86
CA LYS A 294 30.31 -7.41 18.31
C LYS A 294 29.70 -6.15 18.89
N GLU A 295 29.22 -6.25 20.12
CA GLU A 295 28.79 -5.09 20.90
C GLU A 295 29.98 -4.17 21.20
N VAL A 296 29.74 -2.86 21.22
CA VAL A 296 30.72 -1.83 21.55
C VAL A 296 30.29 -1.07 22.82
N ASP A 297 31.19 -0.27 23.38
CA ASP A 297 31.07 0.37 24.70
C ASP A 297 30.18 1.64 24.72
N PHE A 298 29.42 1.88 23.66
CA PHE A 298 28.45 2.97 23.57
C PHE A 298 27.12 2.47 22.99
N THR A 299 26.08 3.25 23.22
CA THR A 299 24.69 2.91 22.87
C THR A 299 24.18 3.75 21.70
N TYR A 300 23.04 3.37 21.10
CA TYR A 300 22.52 4.09 19.92
C TYR A 300 22.17 5.56 20.22
N LYS A 301 21.74 5.88 21.46
CA LYS A 301 21.49 7.29 21.85
C LYS A 301 22.74 8.17 21.78
N ASP A 302 23.92 7.57 21.89
CA ASP A 302 25.20 8.28 21.81
C ASP A 302 25.57 8.64 20.36
N CYS A 303 24.82 8.16 19.36
CA CYS A 303 25.15 8.26 17.93
C CYS A 303 24.35 9.31 17.16
N LYS A 304 23.58 10.20 17.82
CA LYS A 304 22.71 11.17 17.12
C LYS A 304 23.47 12.06 16.12
N LYS A 305 24.66 12.55 16.50
CA LYS A 305 25.50 13.38 15.64
C LYS A 305 25.92 12.63 14.38
N GLU A 306 26.30 11.38 14.51
CA GLU A 306 26.70 10.53 13.40
C GLU A 306 25.52 10.16 12.49
N MET A 307 24.34 9.97 13.09
CA MET A 307 23.09 9.78 12.38
C MET A 307 22.72 11.01 11.53
N ASP A 308 22.97 12.21 12.04
CA ASP A 308 22.78 13.46 11.29
C ASP A 308 23.74 13.56 10.10
N LEU A 309 24.97 13.07 10.22
CA LEU A 309 25.94 13.01 9.10
C LEU A 309 25.48 12.04 8.01
N VAL A 310 24.95 10.86 8.39
CA VAL A 310 24.40 9.87 7.44
C VAL A 310 23.20 10.46 6.69
N ASN A 311 22.26 11.08 7.41
CA ASN A 311 21.10 11.74 6.82
C ASN A 311 21.51 12.86 5.86
N LYS A 312 22.42 13.75 6.29
CA LYS A 312 22.95 14.82 5.44
C LYS A 312 23.55 14.29 4.15
N ALA A 313 24.44 13.30 4.26
CA ALA A 313 25.08 12.68 3.11
C ALA A 313 24.07 12.06 2.14
N PHE A 314 23.13 11.27 2.67
CA PHE A 314 22.08 10.63 1.88
C PHE A 314 21.25 11.67 1.12
N ILE A 315 20.74 12.68 1.80
CA ILE A 315 19.88 13.70 1.21
C ILE A 315 20.62 14.52 0.15
N GLU A 316 21.86 14.95 0.41
CA GLU A 316 22.65 15.68 -0.58
C GLU A 316 22.82 14.89 -1.87
N ILE A 317 23.16 13.60 -1.79
CA ILE A 317 23.35 12.74 -2.98
C ILE A 317 22.03 12.57 -3.74
N MET A 318 20.90 12.43 -3.03
CA MET A 318 19.57 12.35 -3.66
C MET A 318 19.15 13.67 -4.33
N ILE A 319 19.59 14.83 -3.82
CA ILE A 319 19.38 16.16 -4.43
C ILE A 319 20.28 16.37 -5.65
N GLU A 320 21.53 15.89 -5.59
CA GLU A 320 22.49 15.96 -6.70
C GLU A 320 21.98 15.18 -7.92
N GLY A 321 21.45 13.98 -7.70
CA GLY A 321 20.96 13.11 -8.76
C GLY A 321 22.08 12.41 -9.55
N ASP A 322 21.73 11.78 -10.67
CA ASP A 322 22.67 11.15 -11.58
C ASP A 322 23.51 12.19 -12.34
N ALA A 323 24.48 11.72 -13.13
CA ALA A 323 25.36 12.57 -13.93
C ALA A 323 24.63 13.51 -14.93
N ASN A 324 23.34 13.27 -15.20
CA ASN A 324 22.50 14.08 -16.09
C ASN A 324 21.42 14.86 -15.30
N GLY A 325 21.47 14.87 -13.97
CA GLY A 325 20.52 15.56 -13.10
C GLY A 325 19.20 14.82 -12.84
N ARG A 326 19.09 13.53 -13.23
CA ARG A 326 17.93 12.68 -12.89
C ARG A 326 17.95 12.37 -11.40
N GLY A 327 16.81 12.46 -10.72
CA GLY A 327 16.72 11.94 -9.35
C GLY A 327 16.99 10.43 -9.30
N PHE A 328 17.74 9.98 -8.28
CA PHE A 328 17.89 8.55 -8.01
C PHE A 328 16.54 7.94 -7.63
N GLN A 329 16.26 6.75 -8.16
CA GLN A 329 14.99 6.06 -7.95
C GLN A 329 15.01 5.19 -6.70
N TYR A 330 16.19 4.65 -6.39
CA TYR A 330 16.39 3.73 -5.28
C TYR A 330 17.51 4.22 -4.34
N PRO A 331 17.54 3.73 -3.08
CA PRO A 331 16.38 3.14 -2.44
C PRO A 331 15.28 4.21 -2.30
N ILE A 332 14.01 3.82 -2.27
CA ILE A 332 12.92 4.74 -1.98
C ILE A 332 12.97 5.05 -0.47
N PRO A 333 13.26 6.30 -0.07
CA PRO A 333 13.38 6.65 1.33
C PRO A 333 12.02 7.01 1.92
N THR A 334 11.82 6.59 3.18
CA THR A 334 10.67 6.95 4.00
C THR A 334 11.17 7.58 5.29
N TYR A 335 10.67 8.78 5.62
CA TYR A 335 10.94 9.44 6.90
C TYR A 335 9.69 9.44 7.78
N SER A 336 9.89 9.13 9.05
CA SER A 336 8.84 9.15 10.07
C SER A 336 8.64 10.58 10.59
N ILE A 337 7.40 11.08 10.54
CA ILE A 337 7.02 12.35 11.14
C ILE A 337 6.31 12.05 12.46
N THR A 338 7.04 12.23 13.57
CA THR A 338 6.59 12.02 14.94
C THR A 338 6.11 13.31 15.59
N ARG A 339 5.50 13.21 16.77
CA ARG A 339 5.02 14.37 17.54
C ARG A 339 6.16 15.29 18.00
N ASP A 340 7.34 14.73 18.19
CA ASP A 340 8.58 15.39 18.59
C ASP A 340 9.49 15.76 17.41
N PHE A 341 9.03 15.62 16.17
CA PHE A 341 9.80 16.00 14.99
C PHE A 341 10.21 17.48 15.08
N ASP A 342 11.52 17.74 15.02
CA ASP A 342 12.04 19.11 15.06
C ASP A 342 11.79 19.82 13.74
N TRP A 343 10.89 20.82 13.74
CA TRP A 343 10.58 21.66 12.58
C TRP A 343 11.46 22.92 12.50
N SER A 344 12.48 23.06 13.35
CA SER A 344 13.34 24.23 13.39
C SER A 344 14.22 24.36 12.13
N ASP A 345 14.78 25.54 11.93
CA ASP A 345 15.57 25.87 10.74
C ASP A 345 17.00 25.31 10.83
N THR A 346 17.13 23.97 10.76
CA THR A 346 18.41 23.25 10.75
C THR A 346 18.88 22.96 9.32
N GLU A 347 20.17 22.72 9.15
CA GLU A 347 20.73 22.34 7.84
C GLU A 347 20.06 21.07 7.27
N ASN A 348 19.89 20.03 8.08
CA ASN A 348 19.26 18.79 7.66
C ASN A 348 17.78 18.98 7.29
N ASN A 349 17.03 19.81 8.02
CA ASN A 349 15.64 20.15 7.67
C ASN A 349 15.55 20.88 6.33
N ARG A 350 16.42 21.87 6.10
CA ARG A 350 16.49 22.57 4.79
C ARG A 350 16.73 21.57 3.66
N LEU A 351 17.67 20.66 3.84
CA LEU A 351 18.00 19.63 2.85
C LEU A 351 16.82 18.67 2.61
N LEU A 352 16.22 18.11 3.68
CA LEU A 352 15.10 17.17 3.58
C LEU A 352 13.94 17.76 2.77
N PHE A 353 13.57 19.00 3.07
CA PHE A 353 12.45 19.65 2.41
C PHE A 353 12.82 20.24 1.04
N GLU A 354 14.10 20.52 0.76
CA GLU A 354 14.57 20.85 -0.59
C GLU A 354 14.51 19.62 -1.52
N MET A 355 14.93 18.45 -1.03
CA MET A 355 14.76 17.18 -1.75
C MET A 355 13.28 16.90 -2.04
N THR A 356 12.43 17.15 -1.05
CA THR A 356 10.97 17.01 -1.16
C THR A 356 10.40 17.94 -2.21
N ALA A 357 10.78 19.23 -2.17
CA ALA A 357 10.31 20.22 -3.12
C ALA A 357 10.75 19.88 -4.56
N LYS A 358 12.00 19.47 -4.75
CA LYS A 358 12.62 19.23 -6.05
C LYS A 358 12.18 17.92 -6.70
N TYR A 359 12.32 16.80 -6.01
CA TYR A 359 12.09 15.47 -6.59
C TYR A 359 10.88 14.75 -6.01
N GLY A 360 10.17 15.33 -5.05
CA GLY A 360 9.03 14.66 -4.43
C GLY A 360 9.38 13.48 -3.53
N THR A 361 10.65 13.37 -3.16
CA THR A 361 11.19 12.35 -2.28
C THR A 361 11.53 13.04 -0.96
N PRO A 362 11.20 12.50 0.20
CA PRO A 362 10.85 11.10 0.49
C PRO A 362 9.34 10.84 0.56
N TYR A 363 9.00 9.60 0.92
CA TYR A 363 7.73 9.30 1.57
C TYR A 363 7.73 9.82 3.00
N PHE A 364 6.58 10.32 3.47
CA PHE A 364 6.38 10.67 4.86
C PHE A 364 5.40 9.70 5.51
N SER A 365 5.80 9.13 6.64
CA SER A 365 4.92 8.33 7.50
C SER A 365 4.37 9.19 8.64
N ASN A 366 3.05 9.30 8.76
CA ASN A 366 2.43 10.19 9.73
C ASN A 366 2.19 9.51 11.09
N TYR A 367 2.94 9.88 12.12
CA TYR A 367 2.72 9.39 13.48
C TYR A 367 2.10 10.44 14.41
N ILE A 368 1.90 11.69 13.97
CA ILE A 368 1.34 12.76 14.82
C ILE A 368 -0.09 12.40 15.29
N ASN A 369 -0.96 12.07 14.34
CA ASN A 369 -2.37 11.76 14.56
C ASN A 369 -2.66 10.24 14.50
N SER A 370 -1.69 9.43 14.90
CA SER A 370 -1.77 7.97 14.89
C SER A 370 -1.93 7.40 16.30
N ASP A 371 -2.56 6.23 16.39
CA ASP A 371 -2.60 5.38 17.59
C ASP A 371 -1.37 4.44 17.69
N MET A 372 -0.31 4.72 16.92
CA MET A 372 0.88 3.88 16.76
C MET A 372 2.12 4.75 16.85
N GLU A 373 3.20 4.19 17.37
CA GLU A 373 4.53 4.79 17.40
C GLU A 373 5.43 4.17 16.32
N PRO A 374 6.52 4.83 15.88
CA PRO A 374 7.45 4.27 14.89
C PRO A 374 8.00 2.88 15.24
N SER A 375 8.22 2.62 16.53
CA SER A 375 8.67 1.32 17.04
C SER A 375 7.65 0.19 16.85
N ASP A 376 6.36 0.52 16.75
CA ASP A 376 5.28 -0.47 16.55
C ASP A 376 5.26 -1.00 15.11
N VAL A 377 5.84 -0.26 14.17
CA VAL A 377 5.74 -0.53 12.73
C VAL A 377 7.12 -0.44 12.05
N ARG A 378 7.99 -1.41 12.36
CA ARG A 378 9.18 -1.68 11.52
C ARG A 378 8.87 -2.54 10.30
N SER A 379 7.66 -2.46 9.77
CA SER A 379 7.20 -3.35 8.71
C SER A 379 7.47 -2.78 7.31
N MET A 380 8.06 -3.61 6.45
CA MET A 380 9.16 -3.23 5.55
C MET A 380 8.77 -3.03 4.08
N CYS A 381 7.63 -2.42 3.83
CA CYS A 381 7.25 -1.96 2.49
C CYS A 381 6.00 -1.08 2.56
N CYS A 382 5.18 -1.33 3.58
CA CYS A 382 3.83 -0.83 3.75
C CYS A 382 3.54 -0.82 5.26
N ARG A 383 3.24 0.34 5.85
CA ARG A 383 2.74 0.49 7.24
C ARG A 383 1.62 -0.47 7.48
N LEU A 384 1.94 -1.53 8.21
CA LEU A 384 1.00 -2.53 8.64
C LEU A 384 0.29 -2.00 9.87
N ARG A 385 -1.01 -1.75 9.74
CA ARG A 385 -1.91 -1.51 10.87
C ARG A 385 -2.29 -2.86 11.46
N LEU A 386 -1.31 -3.48 12.12
CA LEU A 386 -1.43 -4.78 12.77
C LEU A 386 -2.24 -4.66 14.07
N ASP A 387 -3.19 -5.56 14.29
CA ASP A 387 -3.58 -5.85 15.67
C ASP A 387 -2.43 -6.64 16.31
N LEU A 388 -1.60 -5.95 17.08
CA LEU A 388 -0.44 -6.50 17.75
C LEU A 388 -0.79 -7.71 18.64
N ARG A 389 -2.05 -7.91 19.03
CA ARG A 389 -2.49 -9.09 19.81
C ARG A 389 -2.37 -10.37 19.02
N GLU A 390 -2.67 -10.35 17.72
CA GLU A 390 -2.62 -11.54 16.85
C GLU A 390 -1.18 -11.91 16.49
N LEU A 391 -0.30 -10.92 16.28
CA LEU A 391 1.12 -11.19 16.09
C LEU A 391 1.76 -11.75 17.37
N ARG A 392 1.43 -11.17 18.54
CA ARG A 392 1.91 -11.64 19.86
C ARG A 392 1.60 -13.11 20.13
N LYS A 393 0.42 -13.60 19.69
CA LYS A 393 0.04 -15.01 19.83
C LYS A 393 0.91 -15.95 19.00
N LYS A 394 1.39 -15.52 17.82
CA LYS A 394 2.22 -16.34 16.92
C LYS A 394 3.72 -16.19 17.15
N THR A 395 4.21 -15.01 17.50
CA THR A 395 5.66 -14.72 17.58
C THR A 395 6.24 -14.84 18.98
N GLY A 396 5.43 -15.06 20.02
CA GLY A 396 5.91 -15.34 21.38
C GLY A 396 6.67 -14.19 22.05
N GLY A 397 6.66 -12.98 21.48
CA GLY A 397 7.38 -11.83 22.01
C GLY A 397 7.29 -10.58 21.12
N PHE A 398 7.60 -9.42 21.70
CA PHE A 398 7.57 -8.09 21.07
C PHE A 398 8.80 -7.77 20.20
N PHE A 399 9.90 -8.49 20.41
CA PHE A 399 11.20 -8.16 19.81
C PHE A 399 11.47 -9.00 18.56
N GLY A 400 11.71 -8.32 17.43
CA GLY A 400 12.34 -8.91 16.24
C GLY A 400 11.42 -9.31 15.08
N SER A 401 10.10 -9.37 15.25
CA SER A 401 9.21 -9.79 14.16
C SER A 401 8.93 -8.69 13.13
N GLY A 402 8.98 -7.41 13.51
CA GLY A 402 8.72 -6.28 12.61
C GLY A 402 9.66 -6.22 11.41
N GLU A 403 10.95 -6.47 11.64
CA GLU A 403 12.04 -6.40 10.66
C GLU A 403 12.07 -7.56 9.64
N SER A 404 11.20 -8.56 9.81
CA SER A 404 11.10 -9.77 8.97
C SER A 404 9.67 -10.03 8.49
N THR A 405 8.93 -8.93 8.27
CA THR A 405 7.59 -8.96 7.68
C THR A 405 7.63 -8.63 6.19
N GLY A 406 6.61 -9.08 5.48
CA GLY A 406 6.45 -8.90 4.05
C GLY A 406 5.16 -9.53 3.59
N SER A 407 5.03 -9.82 2.30
CA SER A 407 3.86 -10.54 1.77
C SER A 407 4.29 -11.73 0.91
N VAL A 408 3.59 -12.85 1.07
CA VAL A 408 3.78 -14.02 0.20
C VAL A 408 3.16 -13.82 -1.18
N GLY A 409 2.22 -12.88 -1.31
CA GLY A 409 1.49 -12.64 -2.54
C GLY A 409 0.37 -11.61 -2.36
N VAL A 410 0.07 -10.94 -3.46
CA VAL A 410 -1.04 -9.97 -3.56
C VAL A 410 -2.06 -10.48 -4.57
N VAL A 411 -3.35 -10.34 -4.24
CA VAL A 411 -4.47 -10.57 -5.14
C VAL A 411 -5.38 -9.35 -5.15
N THR A 412 -5.63 -8.77 -6.31
CA THR A 412 -6.53 -7.61 -6.46
C THR A 412 -7.87 -8.04 -7.04
N ILE A 413 -8.95 -7.65 -6.37
CA ILE A 413 -10.32 -7.91 -6.82
C ILE A 413 -10.80 -6.79 -7.76
N ASN A 414 -11.43 -7.17 -8.87
CA ASN A 414 -12.02 -6.25 -9.83
C ASN A 414 -13.39 -5.75 -9.34
N MET A 415 -13.41 -4.69 -8.53
CA MET A 415 -14.64 -4.18 -7.92
C MET A 415 -15.65 -3.60 -8.93
N PRO A 416 -15.24 -2.85 -9.97
CA PRO A 416 -16.17 -2.32 -10.98
C PRO A 416 -16.98 -3.42 -11.67
N ARG A 417 -16.35 -4.56 -11.97
CA ARG A 417 -17.02 -5.74 -12.54
C ARG A 417 -18.12 -6.25 -11.62
N ILE A 418 -17.83 -6.37 -10.32
CA ILE A 418 -18.82 -6.83 -9.34
C ILE A 418 -20.02 -5.87 -9.31
N ALA A 419 -19.76 -4.57 -9.24
CA ALA A 419 -20.79 -3.53 -9.23
C ALA A 419 -21.67 -3.54 -10.48
N TYR A 420 -21.05 -3.69 -11.66
CA TYR A 420 -21.76 -3.75 -12.94
C TYR A 420 -22.70 -4.96 -13.05
N LEU A 421 -22.25 -6.13 -12.56
CA LEU A 421 -23.02 -7.37 -12.62
C LEU A 421 -24.09 -7.48 -11.53
N ALA A 422 -23.90 -6.80 -10.40
CA ALA A 422 -24.80 -6.87 -9.26
C ALA A 422 -26.18 -6.26 -9.59
N LYS A 423 -27.23 -6.91 -9.09
CA LYS A 423 -28.60 -6.38 -9.15
C LYS A 423 -28.82 -5.26 -8.13
N ASP A 424 -28.32 -5.48 -6.92
CA ASP A 424 -28.46 -4.62 -5.76
C ASP A 424 -27.23 -4.78 -4.85
N GLU A 425 -27.26 -4.08 -3.72
CA GLU A 425 -26.19 -4.09 -2.74
C GLU A 425 -25.94 -5.47 -2.12
N ALA A 426 -26.97 -6.29 -1.91
CA ALA A 426 -26.81 -7.62 -1.32
C ALA A 426 -26.09 -8.57 -2.28
N ASP A 427 -26.50 -8.57 -3.57
CA ASP A 427 -25.83 -9.33 -4.64
C ASP A 427 -24.36 -8.88 -4.82
N PHE A 428 -24.05 -7.59 -4.63
CA PHE A 428 -22.67 -7.10 -4.63
C PHE A 428 -21.82 -7.79 -3.54
N PHE A 429 -22.31 -7.83 -2.30
CA PHE A 429 -21.57 -8.45 -1.20
C PHE A 429 -21.46 -9.97 -1.34
N GLU A 430 -22.46 -10.66 -1.89
CA GLU A 430 -22.38 -12.09 -2.21
C GLU A 430 -21.26 -12.38 -3.22
N ARG A 431 -21.20 -11.60 -4.30
CA ARG A 431 -20.15 -11.70 -5.31
C ARG A 431 -18.77 -11.33 -4.78
N LEU A 432 -18.69 -10.29 -3.96
CA LEU A 432 -17.46 -9.90 -3.29
C LEU A 432 -16.94 -11.03 -2.40
N ASN A 433 -17.81 -11.64 -1.58
CA ASN A 433 -17.45 -12.78 -0.73
C ASN A 433 -16.86 -13.91 -1.55
N ARG A 434 -17.51 -14.30 -2.66
CA ARG A 434 -16.97 -15.32 -3.55
C ARG A 434 -15.57 -14.98 -4.07
N MET A 435 -15.34 -13.73 -4.50
CA MET A 435 -14.02 -13.31 -4.98
C MET A 435 -12.98 -13.25 -3.86
N MET A 436 -13.37 -12.87 -2.64
CA MET A 436 -12.51 -12.92 -1.47
C MET A 436 -12.13 -14.36 -1.10
N ASP A 437 -13.06 -15.31 -1.17
CA ASP A 437 -12.81 -16.73 -0.86
C ASP A 437 -11.81 -17.34 -1.84
N ILE A 438 -11.99 -17.09 -3.13
CA ILE A 438 -11.06 -17.51 -4.18
C ILE A 438 -9.69 -16.87 -3.97
N SER A 439 -9.64 -15.57 -3.65
CA SER A 439 -8.40 -14.84 -3.39
C SER A 439 -7.65 -15.41 -2.18
N ALA A 440 -8.33 -15.61 -1.06
CA ALA A 440 -7.76 -16.16 0.16
C ALA A 440 -7.22 -17.58 -0.05
N ARG A 441 -8.00 -18.44 -0.74
CA ARG A 441 -7.60 -19.80 -1.11
C ARG A 441 -6.38 -19.81 -2.03
N SER A 442 -6.32 -18.92 -3.02
CA SER A 442 -5.14 -18.81 -3.90
C SER A 442 -3.87 -18.44 -3.13
N LEU A 443 -3.96 -17.51 -2.18
CA LEU A 443 -2.85 -17.11 -1.33
C LEU A 443 -2.41 -18.24 -0.39
N LYS A 444 -3.36 -19.04 0.14
CA LYS A 444 -3.04 -20.24 0.93
C LYS A 444 -2.28 -21.27 0.11
N VAL A 445 -2.73 -21.54 -1.12
CA VAL A 445 -2.06 -22.46 -2.05
C VAL A 445 -0.64 -21.96 -2.35
N LYS A 446 -0.49 -20.68 -2.69
CA LYS A 446 0.82 -20.06 -2.93
C LYS A 446 1.76 -20.25 -1.73
N ARG A 447 1.30 -19.89 -0.53
CA ARG A 447 2.06 -20.05 0.73
C ARG A 447 2.53 -21.49 0.93
N LYS A 448 1.64 -22.48 0.74
CA LYS A 448 1.98 -23.89 0.89
C LYS A 448 3.08 -24.33 -0.09
N VAL A 449 2.99 -23.88 -1.35
CA VAL A 449 3.98 -24.21 -2.37
C VAL A 449 5.33 -23.59 -2.07
N ILE A 450 5.38 -22.28 -1.78
CA ILE A 450 6.66 -21.61 -1.51
C ILE A 450 7.30 -22.09 -0.20
N ASN A 451 6.52 -22.42 0.84
CA ASN A 451 7.06 -23.04 2.05
C ASN A 451 7.72 -24.40 1.74
N ARG A 452 7.07 -25.23 0.92
CA ARG A 452 7.67 -26.50 0.49
C ARG A 452 8.98 -26.27 -0.26
N LEU A 453 9.00 -25.35 -1.22
CA LEU A 453 10.19 -25.02 -2.01
C LEU A 453 11.31 -24.42 -1.15
N LEU A 454 10.97 -23.67 -0.11
CA LEU A 454 11.91 -23.15 0.88
C LEU A 454 12.60 -24.30 1.63
N GLU A 455 11.84 -25.29 2.11
CA GLU A 455 12.39 -26.48 2.78
C GLU A 455 13.18 -27.39 1.84
N GLU A 456 12.78 -27.49 0.57
CA GLU A 456 13.51 -28.22 -0.48
C GLU A 456 14.81 -27.52 -0.91
N GLY A 457 15.05 -26.29 -0.44
CA GLY A 457 16.30 -25.56 -0.66
C GLY A 457 16.34 -24.65 -1.89
N LEU A 458 15.17 -24.31 -2.49
CA LEU A 458 15.11 -23.42 -3.65
C LEU A 458 15.50 -21.97 -3.32
N TYR A 459 15.29 -21.52 -2.07
CA TYR A 459 15.59 -20.16 -1.61
C TYR A 459 16.64 -20.17 -0.50
N PRO A 460 17.90 -20.52 -0.80
CA PRO A 460 18.93 -20.71 0.22
C PRO A 460 19.20 -19.44 1.04
N TYR A 461 19.22 -18.26 0.43
CA TYR A 461 19.48 -17.02 1.15
C TYR A 461 18.26 -16.60 1.98
N THR A 462 17.06 -16.71 1.43
CA THR A 462 15.81 -16.48 2.17
C THR A 462 15.71 -17.42 3.36
N LYS A 463 16.02 -18.71 3.22
CA LYS A 463 16.04 -19.66 4.34
C LYS A 463 17.02 -19.23 5.43
N ARG A 464 18.17 -18.69 5.05
CA ARG A 464 19.23 -18.29 5.98
C ARG A 464 18.92 -17.02 6.78
N TYR A 465 18.33 -16.01 6.14
CA TYR A 465 18.08 -14.71 6.78
C TYR A 465 16.65 -14.56 7.29
N LEU A 466 15.67 -15.19 6.62
CA LEU A 466 14.26 -15.11 7.02
C LEU A 466 13.79 -16.34 7.79
N GLY A 467 14.27 -17.54 7.46
CA GLY A 467 13.93 -18.79 8.15
C GLY A 467 12.58 -19.40 7.73
N SER A 468 11.48 -18.65 7.85
CA SER A 468 10.12 -19.07 7.47
C SER A 468 9.25 -17.90 6.98
N PHE A 469 8.15 -18.20 6.28
CA PHE A 469 7.17 -17.20 5.85
C PHE A 469 6.08 -16.91 6.90
N ASP A 470 6.23 -17.36 8.15
CA ASP A 470 5.16 -17.32 9.16
C ASP A 470 4.71 -15.90 9.52
N ASN A 471 5.65 -14.94 9.47
CA ASN A 471 5.41 -13.51 9.72
C ASN A 471 5.01 -12.72 8.46
N HIS A 472 4.91 -13.38 7.30
CA HIS A 472 4.51 -12.74 6.05
C HIS A 472 3.00 -12.79 5.89
N PHE A 473 2.42 -11.73 5.33
CA PHE A 473 1.00 -11.60 5.06
C PHE A 473 0.59 -12.25 3.74
N SER A 474 -0.68 -12.58 3.66
CA SER A 474 -1.40 -12.91 2.44
C SER A 474 -2.31 -11.74 2.11
N THR A 475 -1.98 -11.01 1.04
CA THR A 475 -2.55 -9.68 0.79
C THR A 475 -3.69 -9.72 -0.21
N ILE A 476 -4.85 -9.20 0.21
CA ILE A 476 -6.00 -8.97 -0.67
C ILE A 476 -6.13 -7.47 -0.86
N GLY A 477 -6.14 -7.03 -2.11
CA GLY A 477 -6.34 -5.65 -2.49
C GLY A 477 -7.59 -5.48 -3.35
N LEU A 478 -7.91 -4.23 -3.63
CA LEU A 478 -9.05 -3.85 -4.45
C LEU A 478 -8.66 -2.74 -5.42
N LEU A 479 -9.48 -2.59 -6.46
CA LEU A 479 -9.32 -1.56 -7.49
C LEU A 479 -10.68 -1.00 -7.89
N GLY A 480 -10.76 0.32 -8.14
CA GLY A 480 -11.85 0.92 -8.89
C GLY A 480 -13.10 1.26 -8.08
N MET A 481 -13.00 1.59 -6.79
CA MET A 481 -14.20 1.98 -6.02
C MET A 481 -14.88 3.23 -6.56
N ASN A 482 -14.15 4.10 -7.26
CA ASN A 482 -14.75 5.20 -8.00
C ASN A 482 -15.73 4.68 -9.07
N GLU A 483 -15.30 3.71 -9.88
CA GLU A 483 -16.13 3.13 -10.92
C GLU A 483 -17.19 2.16 -10.37
N VAL A 484 -17.00 1.61 -9.16
CA VAL A 484 -18.08 0.91 -8.44
C VAL A 484 -19.29 1.81 -8.26
N GLY A 485 -19.10 3.04 -7.77
CA GLY A 485 -20.19 3.99 -7.61
C GLY A 485 -20.90 4.32 -8.93
N LEU A 486 -20.14 4.41 -10.02
CA LEU A 486 -20.67 4.68 -11.36
C LEU A 486 -21.46 3.51 -11.96
N ASN A 487 -21.04 2.26 -11.72
CA ASN A 487 -21.62 1.06 -12.31
C ASN A 487 -22.72 0.42 -11.43
N ALA A 488 -22.69 0.64 -10.11
CA ALA A 488 -23.71 0.15 -9.20
C ALA A 488 -25.06 0.83 -9.47
N LYS A 489 -26.07 0.02 -9.82
CA LYS A 489 -27.41 0.49 -10.20
C LYS A 489 -28.13 1.26 -9.09
N TRP A 490 -27.76 1.02 -7.83
CA TRP A 490 -28.34 1.67 -6.64
C TRP A 490 -27.57 2.92 -6.18
N LEU A 491 -26.39 3.22 -6.76
CA LEU A 491 -25.60 4.42 -6.42
C LEU A 491 -25.61 5.44 -7.56
N GLY A 492 -25.08 5.05 -8.73
CA GLY A 492 -25.03 5.88 -9.93
C GLY A 492 -24.12 7.12 -9.87
N LYS A 493 -23.29 7.27 -8.83
CA LYS A 493 -22.43 8.44 -8.56
C LYS A 493 -21.00 8.01 -8.26
N ASP A 494 -20.01 8.84 -8.59
CA ASP A 494 -18.59 8.53 -8.39
C ASP A 494 -18.12 8.84 -6.95
N MET A 495 -16.81 8.71 -6.66
CA MET A 495 -16.21 8.91 -5.33
C MET A 495 -16.28 10.38 -4.82
N SER A 496 -16.65 11.34 -5.67
CA SER A 496 -16.86 12.73 -5.22
C SER A 496 -18.12 12.89 -4.37
N HIS A 497 -19.02 11.89 -4.37
CA HIS A 497 -20.28 11.94 -3.65
C HIS A 497 -20.25 11.13 -2.35
N ALA A 498 -20.86 11.68 -1.30
CA ALA A 498 -20.92 11.07 0.02
C ALA A 498 -21.51 9.64 0.00
N ASP A 499 -22.53 9.39 -0.84
CA ASP A 499 -23.16 8.06 -0.96
C ASP A 499 -22.13 6.98 -1.33
N THR A 500 -21.25 7.27 -2.30
CA THR A 500 -20.21 6.35 -2.77
C THR A 500 -19.06 6.23 -1.76
N GLN A 501 -18.74 7.31 -1.05
CA GLN A 501 -17.76 7.30 0.04
C GLN A 501 -18.22 6.39 1.18
N GLN A 502 -19.47 6.54 1.64
CA GLN A 502 -20.06 5.72 2.69
C GLN A 502 -20.18 4.25 2.26
N PHE A 503 -20.56 3.99 1.00
CA PHE A 503 -20.55 2.64 0.48
C PHE A 503 -19.13 2.04 0.46
N SER A 504 -18.13 2.83 0.09
CA SER A 504 -16.73 2.36 0.08
C SER A 504 -16.19 2.05 1.47
N ILE A 505 -16.55 2.86 2.47
CA ILE A 505 -16.26 2.57 3.89
C ILE A 505 -16.90 1.25 4.31
N LYS A 506 -18.17 1.01 3.94
CA LYS A 506 -18.88 -0.25 4.21
C LYS A 506 -18.16 -1.44 3.58
N VAL A 507 -17.75 -1.33 2.31
CA VAL A 507 -17.01 -2.37 1.59
C VAL A 507 -15.66 -2.65 2.24
N LEU A 508 -14.87 -1.63 2.58
CA LEU A 508 -13.57 -1.78 3.22
C LEU A 508 -13.71 -2.48 4.60
N ASN A 509 -14.68 -2.08 5.41
CA ASN A 509 -14.94 -2.72 6.70
C ASN A 509 -15.42 -4.17 6.54
N HIS A 510 -16.26 -4.45 5.54
CA HIS A 510 -16.68 -5.82 5.21
C HIS A 510 -15.49 -6.69 4.83
N MET A 511 -14.61 -6.19 3.96
CA MET A 511 -13.38 -6.91 3.59
C MET A 511 -12.50 -7.18 4.81
N ARG A 512 -12.32 -6.22 5.71
CA ARG A 512 -11.55 -6.42 6.96
C ARG A 512 -12.14 -7.53 7.83
N ALA A 513 -13.46 -7.58 7.97
CA ALA A 513 -14.12 -8.65 8.72
C ALA A 513 -13.83 -10.04 8.09
N ARG A 514 -13.97 -10.16 6.77
CA ARG A 514 -13.65 -11.40 6.04
C ARG A 514 -12.18 -11.80 6.18
N LEU A 515 -11.25 -10.84 6.19
CA LEU A 515 -9.83 -11.14 6.43
C LEU A 515 -9.62 -11.75 7.81
N SER A 516 -10.32 -11.27 8.84
CA SER A 516 -10.28 -11.87 10.18
C SER A 516 -10.73 -13.34 10.14
N ASP A 517 -11.84 -13.62 9.47
CA ASP A 517 -12.35 -14.99 9.29
C ASP A 517 -11.28 -15.90 8.65
N TYR A 518 -10.60 -15.44 7.59
CA TYR A 518 -9.55 -16.21 6.93
C TYR A 518 -8.31 -16.42 7.80
N GLN A 519 -7.97 -15.48 8.68
CA GLN A 519 -6.87 -15.68 9.62
C GLN A 519 -7.17 -16.80 10.61
N GLU A 520 -8.42 -16.88 11.09
CA GLU A 520 -8.89 -17.96 11.96
C GLU A 520 -8.96 -19.29 11.21
N GLU A 521 -9.52 -19.30 10.00
CA GLU A 521 -9.69 -20.49 9.17
C GLU A 521 -8.35 -21.12 8.73
N TYR A 522 -7.45 -20.30 8.19
CA TYR A 522 -6.20 -20.79 7.59
C TYR A 522 -5.01 -20.78 8.53
N GLY A 523 -5.09 -20.07 9.66
CA GLY A 523 -3.97 -19.87 10.58
C GLY A 523 -2.84 -19.03 9.98
N ASP A 524 -3.09 -18.23 8.95
CA ASP A 524 -2.13 -17.35 8.29
C ASP A 524 -2.46 -15.87 8.57
N LEU A 525 -1.52 -14.94 8.32
CA LEU A 525 -1.79 -13.51 8.45
C LEU A 525 -2.39 -12.97 7.14
N TYR A 526 -3.43 -12.16 7.21
CA TYR A 526 -4.09 -11.55 6.05
C TYR A 526 -4.22 -10.04 6.24
N ASN A 527 -4.02 -9.28 5.16
CA ASN A 527 -4.10 -7.83 5.17
C ASN A 527 -4.84 -7.28 3.94
N LEU A 528 -5.34 -6.05 4.10
CA LEU A 528 -6.03 -5.27 3.09
C LEU A 528 -5.07 -4.21 2.54
N GLU A 529 -4.93 -4.15 1.22
CA GLU A 529 -4.04 -3.21 0.53
C GLU A 529 -4.76 -2.32 -0.48
N ALA A 530 -4.38 -1.05 -0.52
CA ALA A 530 -4.74 -0.13 -1.59
C ALA A 530 -3.83 -0.38 -2.80
N THR A 531 -4.22 -1.32 -3.66
CA THR A 531 -3.36 -1.80 -4.75
C THR A 531 -2.81 -0.64 -5.60
N PRO A 532 -1.47 -0.50 -5.74
CA PRO A 532 -0.85 0.53 -6.59
C PRO A 532 -1.26 0.42 -8.08
N ALA A 533 -1.60 -0.78 -8.54
CA ALA A 533 -2.29 -1.03 -9.80
C ALA A 533 -1.65 -0.40 -11.06
N GLU A 534 -0.32 -0.49 -11.19
CA GLU A 534 0.43 0.02 -12.35
C GLU A 534 -0.09 -0.56 -13.67
N SER A 535 -0.09 -1.88 -13.79
CA SER A 535 -0.64 -2.60 -14.93
C SER A 535 -2.08 -3.07 -14.71
N THR A 536 -2.42 -3.41 -13.47
CA THR A 536 -3.72 -3.98 -13.10
C THR A 536 -4.88 -3.04 -13.45
N SER A 537 -4.69 -1.73 -13.28
CA SER A 537 -5.68 -0.70 -13.65
C SER A 537 -6.11 -0.81 -15.11
N TYR A 538 -5.14 -0.82 -16.02
CA TYR A 538 -5.38 -0.93 -17.46
C TYR A 538 -5.90 -2.32 -17.84
N ARG A 539 -5.27 -3.39 -17.33
CA ARG A 539 -5.62 -4.78 -17.67
C ARG A 539 -7.08 -5.08 -17.39
N LEU A 540 -7.55 -4.78 -16.18
CA LEU A 540 -8.91 -5.09 -15.77
C LEU A 540 -9.92 -4.28 -16.59
N ALA A 541 -9.72 -2.97 -16.72
CA ALA A 541 -10.58 -2.09 -17.51
C ALA A 541 -10.65 -2.48 -19.00
N LYS A 542 -9.53 -2.85 -19.61
CA LYS A 542 -9.47 -3.33 -21.01
C LYS A 542 -10.28 -4.60 -21.22
N HIS A 543 -10.13 -5.59 -20.33
CA HIS A 543 -10.88 -6.84 -20.40
C HIS A 543 -12.38 -6.64 -20.15
N ASP A 544 -12.73 -5.75 -19.22
CA ASP A 544 -14.09 -5.29 -18.98
C ASP A 544 -14.71 -4.67 -20.22
N LYS A 545 -14.08 -3.63 -20.77
CA LYS A 545 -14.62 -2.89 -21.91
C LYS A 545 -14.79 -3.75 -23.15
N LYS A 546 -13.91 -4.74 -23.35
CA LYS A 546 -14.01 -5.72 -24.44
C LYS A 546 -15.23 -6.64 -24.30
N ARG A 547 -15.62 -7.00 -23.08
CA ARG A 547 -16.73 -7.94 -22.81
C ARG A 547 -18.06 -7.22 -22.64
N TRP A 548 -18.03 -6.05 -22.00
CA TRP A 548 -19.17 -5.20 -21.68
C TRP A 548 -18.90 -3.79 -22.19
N THR A 549 -19.40 -3.47 -23.37
CA THR A 549 -19.07 -2.20 -24.05
C THR A 549 -19.64 -0.98 -23.32
N ASP A 550 -20.69 -1.16 -22.52
CA ASP A 550 -21.40 -0.16 -21.73
C ASP A 550 -20.88 -0.02 -20.28
N ILE A 551 -20.00 -0.91 -19.81
CA ILE A 551 -19.37 -0.75 -18.49
C ILE A 551 -18.62 0.58 -18.42
N LYS A 552 -18.78 1.30 -17.32
CA LYS A 552 -18.13 2.59 -17.09
C LYS A 552 -16.73 2.37 -16.55
N THR A 553 -15.75 2.90 -17.26
CA THR A 553 -14.34 2.97 -16.86
C THR A 553 -13.98 4.44 -16.66
N ALA A 554 -12.82 4.71 -16.07
CA ALA A 554 -12.28 6.08 -16.05
C ALA A 554 -11.91 6.53 -17.48
N GLY A 555 -11.92 7.85 -17.69
CA GLY A 555 -11.68 8.49 -18.99
C GLY A 555 -12.94 8.81 -19.79
N ALA A 556 -12.78 9.66 -20.80
CA ALA A 556 -13.84 10.05 -21.71
C ALA A 556 -14.11 8.98 -22.77
N LYS A 557 -15.24 9.10 -23.48
CA LYS A 557 -15.54 8.21 -24.61
C LYS A 557 -14.46 8.35 -25.69
N GLY A 558 -13.75 7.26 -25.98
CA GLY A 558 -12.65 7.23 -26.95
C GLY A 558 -11.26 7.20 -26.30
N ASP A 559 -11.16 7.46 -25.00
CA ASP A 559 -9.93 7.29 -24.24
C ASP A 559 -9.57 5.81 -24.08
N THR A 560 -8.28 5.54 -23.84
CA THR A 560 -7.83 4.24 -23.36
C THR A 560 -8.47 3.96 -21.98
N PRO A 561 -9.20 2.85 -21.79
CA PRO A 561 -9.90 2.58 -20.55
C PRO A 561 -8.92 2.22 -19.42
N TYR A 562 -9.14 2.78 -18.23
CA TYR A 562 -8.45 2.40 -17.01
C TYR A 562 -9.41 2.48 -15.82
N TYR A 563 -9.01 1.93 -14.67
CA TYR A 563 -9.75 2.09 -13.41
C TYR A 563 -8.97 2.94 -12.42
N THR A 564 -9.69 3.70 -11.61
CA THR A 564 -9.11 4.51 -10.56
C THR A 564 -8.48 3.60 -9.50
N ASN A 565 -7.25 3.91 -9.08
CA ASN A 565 -6.53 3.12 -8.09
C ASN A 565 -7.34 2.94 -6.81
N SER A 566 -7.43 1.71 -6.32
CA SER A 566 -8.03 1.36 -5.02
C SER A 566 -9.37 2.07 -4.73
N SER A 567 -9.41 2.91 -3.68
CA SER A 567 -10.51 3.79 -3.30
C SER A 567 -10.17 5.28 -3.44
N HIS A 568 -9.30 5.62 -4.40
CA HIS A 568 -8.95 7.00 -4.67
C HIS A 568 -10.10 7.76 -5.34
N LEU A 569 -10.05 9.08 -5.21
CA LEU A 569 -10.88 10.00 -6.00
C LEU A 569 -10.52 9.91 -7.50
N PRO A 570 -11.46 10.24 -8.41
CA PRO A 570 -11.14 10.40 -9.82
C PRO A 570 -9.99 11.40 -9.99
N VAL A 571 -9.04 11.08 -10.85
CA VAL A 571 -7.83 11.91 -11.05
C VAL A 571 -8.12 13.31 -11.58
N SER A 572 -9.33 13.55 -12.10
CA SER A 572 -9.78 14.85 -12.62
C SER A 572 -10.59 15.69 -11.61
N TYR A 573 -10.79 15.21 -10.37
CA TYR A 573 -11.77 15.76 -9.42
C TYR A 573 -11.51 17.23 -9.03
N THR A 574 -10.40 17.54 -8.37
CA THR A 574 -10.14 18.86 -7.79
C THR A 574 -8.69 19.29 -7.94
N GLU A 575 -8.44 20.60 -7.87
CA GLU A 575 -7.10 21.20 -7.71
C GLU A 575 -6.76 21.52 -6.25
N ASP A 576 -7.74 21.41 -5.34
CA ASP A 576 -7.54 21.64 -3.92
C ASP A 576 -7.10 20.34 -3.22
N ILE A 577 -5.84 20.31 -2.79
CA ILE A 577 -5.28 19.17 -2.07
C ILE A 577 -6.07 18.85 -0.79
N PHE A 578 -6.57 19.86 -0.09
CA PHE A 578 -7.25 19.66 1.19
C PHE A 578 -8.68 19.17 1.01
N GLU A 579 -9.35 19.55 -0.07
CA GLU A 579 -10.64 18.94 -0.44
C GLU A 579 -10.47 17.44 -0.75
N ALA A 580 -9.38 17.07 -1.45
CA ALA A 580 -9.09 15.66 -1.69
C ALA A 580 -8.74 14.90 -0.39
N LEU A 581 -7.97 15.52 0.51
CA LEU A 581 -7.59 14.95 1.79
C LEU A 581 -8.80 14.75 2.73
N ASP A 582 -9.77 15.68 2.76
CA ASP A 582 -11.00 15.53 3.55
C ASP A 582 -11.74 14.22 3.26
N VAL A 583 -11.75 13.80 1.99
CA VAL A 583 -12.40 12.55 1.57
C VAL A 583 -11.48 11.35 1.76
N GLN A 584 -10.20 11.48 1.42
CA GLN A 584 -9.28 10.36 1.42
C GLN A 584 -8.82 9.96 2.82
N ASP A 585 -8.78 10.87 3.79
CA ASP A 585 -8.24 10.59 5.13
C ASP A 585 -8.91 9.38 5.79
N GLU A 586 -10.24 9.37 5.84
CA GLU A 586 -11.00 8.27 6.43
C GLU A 586 -10.76 6.95 5.68
N LEU A 587 -10.90 6.95 4.35
CA LEU A 587 -10.74 5.77 3.52
C LEU A 587 -9.34 5.14 3.64
N GLN A 588 -8.30 5.96 3.60
CA GLN A 588 -6.92 5.48 3.67
C GLN A 588 -6.59 4.84 5.02
N THR A 589 -7.23 5.28 6.11
CA THR A 589 -7.03 4.69 7.45
C THR A 589 -7.69 3.31 7.63
N LEU A 590 -8.58 2.90 6.72
CA LEU A 590 -9.26 1.61 6.76
C LEU A 590 -8.42 0.48 6.17
N TYR A 591 -7.42 0.78 5.35
CA TYR A 591 -6.48 -0.23 4.90
C TYR A 591 -5.60 -0.70 6.06
N THR A 592 -5.42 -2.01 6.20
CA THR A 592 -4.53 -2.58 7.23
C THR A 592 -3.08 -2.65 6.77
N SER A 593 -2.81 -2.32 5.50
CA SER A 593 -1.48 -2.17 4.93
C SER A 593 -1.52 -1.40 3.62
N GLY A 594 -0.36 -0.92 3.16
CA GLY A 594 -0.13 -0.55 1.76
C GLY A 594 -1.12 0.48 1.24
N THR A 595 -1.05 1.68 1.81
CA THR A 595 -1.86 2.85 1.47
C THR A 595 -0.94 4.06 1.38
N VAL A 596 -1.20 4.95 0.41
CA VAL A 596 -0.49 6.22 0.28
C VAL A 596 -1.35 7.24 -0.44
N PHE A 597 -1.38 8.46 0.08
CA PHE A 597 -1.93 9.61 -0.62
C PHE A 597 -0.83 10.34 -1.41
N HIS A 598 -0.99 10.42 -2.74
CA HIS A 598 -0.07 11.17 -3.58
C HIS A 598 -0.59 12.58 -3.85
N ALA A 599 0.09 13.58 -3.28
CA ALA A 599 -0.14 14.96 -3.67
C ALA A 599 0.53 15.23 -5.03
N PHE A 600 -0.14 14.91 -6.14
CA PHE A 600 0.39 15.17 -7.49
C PHE A 600 0.45 16.69 -7.78
N LEU A 601 1.67 17.23 -7.78
CA LEU A 601 1.94 18.64 -8.04
C LEU A 601 2.40 18.81 -9.51
N GLY A 602 1.99 19.89 -10.17
CA GLY A 602 2.36 20.12 -11.57
C GLY A 602 3.84 20.46 -11.79
N GLU A 603 4.49 20.97 -10.75
CA GLU A 603 5.88 21.42 -10.77
C GLU A 603 6.48 21.41 -9.36
N LYS A 604 7.78 21.71 -9.27
CA LYS A 604 8.50 21.81 -7.99
C LYS A 604 7.86 22.87 -7.08
N LEU A 605 7.81 22.60 -5.77
CA LEU A 605 7.40 23.60 -4.78
C LEU A 605 8.41 24.77 -4.72
N PRO A 606 7.97 26.01 -4.43
CA PRO A 606 8.81 27.20 -4.54
C PRO A 606 10.14 27.12 -3.78
N ASP A 607 10.11 26.59 -2.55
CA ASP A 607 11.27 26.38 -1.70
C ASP A 607 11.00 25.29 -0.66
N TRP A 608 12.06 24.95 0.08
CA TRP A 608 11.98 24.01 1.19
C TRP A 608 10.99 24.45 2.29
N ARG A 609 10.74 25.75 2.49
CA ARG A 609 9.79 26.25 3.50
C ARG A 609 8.35 25.93 3.10
N ALA A 610 8.01 26.09 1.83
CA ALA A 610 6.72 25.72 1.29
C ALA A 610 6.46 24.21 1.43
N ALA A 611 7.48 23.39 1.13
CA ALA A 611 7.42 21.93 1.34
C ALA A 611 7.24 21.56 2.82
N ALA A 612 8.07 22.11 3.71
CA ALA A 612 7.97 21.88 5.15
C ALA A 612 6.59 22.26 5.69
N LYS A 613 6.08 23.43 5.31
CA LYS A 613 4.76 23.91 5.72
C LYS A 613 3.65 22.97 5.27
N LEU A 614 3.67 22.51 4.02
CA LEU A 614 2.64 21.62 3.49
C LEU A 614 2.68 20.25 4.17
N VAL A 615 3.88 19.65 4.31
CA VAL A 615 4.07 18.38 5.02
C VAL A 615 3.56 18.48 6.46
N LYS A 616 3.93 19.54 7.18
CA LYS A 616 3.45 19.80 8.54
C LYS A 616 1.94 19.96 8.60
N THR A 617 1.37 20.75 7.69
CA THR A 617 -0.09 21.00 7.65
C THR A 617 -0.86 19.71 7.44
N ILE A 618 -0.38 18.81 6.56
CA ILE A 618 -1.00 17.51 6.34
C ILE A 618 -0.85 16.63 7.59
N ALA A 619 0.36 16.53 8.14
CA ALA A 619 0.65 15.68 9.29
C ALA A 619 -0.22 16.00 10.51
N GLU A 620 -0.42 17.30 10.79
CA GLU A 620 -1.16 17.76 11.96
C GLU A 620 -2.69 17.77 11.80
N ASN A 621 -3.21 17.85 10.57
CA ASN A 621 -4.66 17.95 10.34
C ASN A 621 -5.32 16.61 9.95
N TYR A 622 -4.54 15.63 9.47
CA TYR A 622 -5.07 14.38 8.94
C TYR A 622 -4.41 13.16 9.61
N LYS A 623 -5.08 12.00 9.53
CA LYS A 623 -4.66 10.73 10.16
C LYS A 623 -4.00 9.74 9.19
N LEU A 624 -4.09 9.99 7.88
CA LEU A 624 -3.67 9.07 6.84
C LEU A 624 -2.23 8.59 7.02
N PRO A 625 -1.96 7.29 6.78
CA PRO A 625 -0.68 6.70 7.20
C PRO A 625 0.55 7.19 6.42
N TYR A 626 0.41 7.41 5.12
CA TYR A 626 1.49 7.89 4.27
C TYR A 626 1.03 8.91 3.25
N TYR A 627 1.92 9.85 2.97
CA TYR A 627 1.75 10.79 1.88
C TYR A 627 3.08 11.18 1.25
N THR A 628 2.99 11.62 0.00
CA THR A 628 4.13 12.11 -0.79
C THR A 628 3.80 13.43 -1.43
N MET A 629 4.76 14.35 -1.49
CA MET A 629 4.70 15.49 -2.42
C MET A 629 5.19 14.99 -3.77
N SER A 630 4.39 15.08 -4.83
CA SER A 630 4.70 14.43 -6.11
C SER A 630 4.75 15.44 -7.28
N PRO A 631 5.74 16.34 -7.34
CA PRO A 631 5.96 17.22 -8.49
C PRO A 631 6.24 16.45 -9.77
N THR A 632 5.75 16.95 -10.90
CA THR A 632 6.27 16.62 -12.23
C THR A 632 7.48 17.50 -12.52
N TYR A 633 8.52 16.91 -13.11
CA TYR A 633 9.72 17.61 -13.55
C TYR A 633 10.23 16.99 -14.85
N SER A 634 11.14 17.68 -15.54
CA SER A 634 11.71 17.17 -16.79
C SER A 634 13.23 17.20 -16.76
N ILE A 635 13.88 16.34 -17.53
CA ILE A 635 15.34 16.24 -17.63
C ILE A 635 15.76 16.41 -19.08
N CYS A 636 16.56 17.44 -19.34
CA CYS A 636 17.27 17.64 -20.60
C CYS A 636 18.66 16.98 -20.50
N LYS A 637 19.07 16.29 -21.56
CA LYS A 637 20.42 15.70 -21.65
C LYS A 637 21.55 16.74 -21.53
N ASN A 638 21.31 17.96 -22.01
CA ASN A 638 22.34 19.01 -22.07
C ASN A 638 22.26 19.98 -20.88
N HIS A 639 21.05 20.29 -20.41
CA HIS A 639 20.81 21.31 -19.37
C HIS A 639 20.35 20.74 -18.02
N GLY A 640 20.16 19.42 -17.93
CA GLY A 640 19.76 18.77 -16.68
C GLY A 640 18.31 19.06 -16.29
N TYR A 641 18.10 19.38 -15.01
CA TYR A 641 16.77 19.53 -14.41
C TYR A 641 16.00 20.74 -14.98
N LEU A 642 14.77 20.50 -15.43
CA LEU A 642 13.81 21.49 -15.90
C LEU A 642 12.56 21.46 -15.02
N ASN A 643 12.02 22.64 -14.72
CA ASN A 643 10.84 22.75 -13.87
C ASN A 643 9.55 22.37 -14.62
N GLY A 644 8.75 21.52 -14.01
CA GLY A 644 7.46 21.08 -14.56
C GLY A 644 7.57 20.13 -15.76
N GLU A 645 6.45 19.98 -16.46
CA GLU A 645 6.35 19.20 -17.69
C GLU A 645 6.91 19.97 -18.89
N GLN A 646 7.99 19.46 -19.48
CA GLN A 646 8.66 20.00 -20.65
C GLN A 646 9.13 18.83 -21.52
N PHE A 647 8.38 18.48 -22.57
CA PHE A 647 8.80 17.43 -23.51
C PHE A 647 9.90 17.90 -24.46
N ILE A 648 10.05 19.22 -24.63
CA ILE A 648 11.08 19.88 -25.41
C ILE A 648 11.78 20.87 -24.48
N CYS A 649 13.11 20.81 -24.43
CA CYS A 649 13.89 21.71 -23.60
C CYS A 649 13.76 23.16 -24.11
N PRO A 650 13.38 24.12 -23.25
CA PRO A 650 13.23 25.52 -23.66
C PRO A 650 14.56 26.20 -24.00
N GLU A 651 15.69 25.62 -23.59
CA GLU A 651 17.03 26.20 -23.79
C GLU A 651 17.71 25.71 -25.09
N CYS A 652 17.69 24.39 -25.39
CA CYS A 652 18.30 23.85 -26.63
C CYS A 652 17.31 23.36 -27.70
N GLY A 653 16.01 23.25 -27.39
CA GLY A 653 15.02 22.69 -28.31
C GLY A 653 15.09 21.17 -28.51
N GLU A 654 15.97 20.45 -27.81
CA GLU A 654 16.02 18.98 -27.84
C GLU A 654 14.91 18.33 -27.02
N LYS A 655 14.66 17.04 -27.26
CA LYS A 655 13.70 16.26 -26.47
C LYS A 655 14.18 16.12 -25.02
N ALA A 656 13.25 16.27 -24.09
CA ALA A 656 13.46 16.06 -22.66
C ALA A 656 12.60 14.90 -22.14
N GLU A 657 13.09 14.23 -21.10
CA GLU A 657 12.39 13.17 -20.40
C GLU A 657 11.48 13.79 -19.34
N VAL A 658 10.19 13.46 -19.33
CA VAL A 658 9.24 14.01 -18.34
C VAL A 658 9.06 12.97 -17.26
N TYR A 659 9.42 13.28 -16.04
CA TYR A 659 9.29 12.41 -14.88
C TYR A 659 8.09 12.79 -14.05
N SER A 660 7.25 11.80 -13.75
CA SER A 660 6.18 11.92 -12.77
C SER A 660 6.11 10.63 -11.95
N ARG A 661 5.33 10.65 -10.87
CA ARG A 661 5.08 9.45 -10.06
C ARG A 661 3.94 8.65 -10.70
N ILE A 662 4.22 7.40 -11.07
CA ILE A 662 3.23 6.53 -11.74
C ILE A 662 2.20 6.01 -10.74
N THR A 663 2.66 5.32 -9.71
CA THR A 663 1.86 4.70 -8.63
C THR A 663 2.57 4.72 -7.29
N GLY A 664 3.90 4.79 -7.28
CA GLY A 664 4.70 4.90 -6.07
C GLY A 664 6.15 5.33 -6.29
N TYR A 665 6.64 5.33 -7.52
CA TYR A 665 8.00 5.76 -7.82
C TYR A 665 8.03 6.58 -9.11
N TYR A 666 9.13 7.31 -9.30
CA TYR A 666 9.31 8.19 -10.45
C TYR A 666 9.81 7.42 -11.66
N ARG A 667 9.16 7.65 -12.81
CA ARG A 667 9.55 7.12 -14.11
C ARG A 667 9.29 8.13 -15.22
N PRO A 668 10.05 8.07 -16.34
CA PRO A 668 9.69 8.80 -17.54
C PRO A 668 8.28 8.43 -17.99
N VAL A 669 7.41 9.41 -18.17
CA VAL A 669 6.02 9.24 -18.65
C VAL A 669 6.02 8.52 -20.01
N GLN A 670 7.07 8.72 -20.81
CA GLN A 670 7.28 8.06 -22.10
C GLN A 670 7.34 6.51 -22.00
N ASN A 671 7.69 5.98 -20.83
CA ASN A 671 7.84 4.53 -20.60
C ASN A 671 6.58 3.88 -20.00
N TRP A 672 5.53 4.65 -19.74
CA TRP A 672 4.34 4.14 -19.07
C TRP A 672 3.47 3.31 -20.02
N ASN A 673 2.68 2.39 -19.47
CA ASN A 673 1.66 1.69 -20.23
C ASN A 673 0.54 2.65 -20.68
N GLU A 674 -0.29 2.21 -21.62
CA GLU A 674 -1.32 3.06 -22.23
C GLU A 674 -2.34 3.58 -21.21
N GLY A 675 -2.77 2.74 -20.26
CA GLY A 675 -3.74 3.14 -19.25
C GLY A 675 -3.18 4.17 -18.27
N LYS A 676 -1.96 4.00 -17.79
CA LYS A 676 -1.29 5.00 -16.93
C LYS A 676 -0.94 6.28 -17.67
N THR A 677 -0.61 6.18 -18.96
CA THR A 677 -0.44 7.36 -19.83
C THR A 677 -1.76 8.13 -19.97
N GLN A 678 -2.88 7.44 -20.12
CA GLN A 678 -4.20 8.08 -20.17
C GLN A 678 -4.63 8.66 -18.82
N GLU A 679 -4.38 7.95 -17.71
CA GLU A 679 -4.60 8.47 -16.36
C GLU A 679 -3.84 9.77 -16.16
N TYR A 680 -2.56 9.82 -16.56
CA TYR A 680 -1.72 11.02 -16.48
C TYR A 680 -2.31 12.20 -17.27
N LYS A 681 -2.77 11.97 -18.51
CA LYS A 681 -3.41 13.02 -19.33
C LYS A 681 -4.70 13.56 -18.70
N ASN A 682 -5.45 12.70 -18.02
CA ASN A 682 -6.71 13.07 -17.39
C ASN A 682 -6.52 13.69 -16.00
N ARG A 683 -5.30 13.62 -15.45
CA ARG A 683 -4.97 14.03 -14.09
C ARG A 683 -4.99 15.55 -13.97
N ARG A 684 -5.78 16.02 -13.02
CA ARG A 684 -5.75 17.41 -12.55
C ARG A 684 -4.79 17.48 -11.37
N VAL A 685 -3.72 18.24 -11.53
CA VAL A 685 -2.68 18.40 -10.49
C VAL A 685 -3.14 19.38 -9.42
N TYR A 686 -2.71 19.17 -8.17
CA TYR A 686 -3.02 20.09 -7.09
C TYR A 686 -2.26 21.41 -7.27
N ALA A 687 -2.98 22.51 -7.18
CA ALA A 687 -2.44 23.84 -7.38
C ALA A 687 -2.38 24.59 -6.05
N MET A 688 -1.18 24.77 -5.50
CA MET A 688 -0.98 25.40 -4.18
C MET A 688 -1.61 26.79 -4.05
N LYS A 689 -1.64 27.57 -5.12
CA LYS A 689 -2.27 28.91 -5.13
C LYS A 689 -3.80 28.88 -5.12
N ARG A 690 -4.40 27.75 -5.50
CA ARG A 690 -5.86 27.54 -5.58
C ARG A 690 -6.39 26.65 -4.46
N SER A 691 -5.51 25.95 -3.75
CA SER A 691 -5.86 25.19 -2.55
C SER A 691 -6.25 26.16 -1.44
N ARG A 692 -7.30 25.82 -0.69
CA ARG A 692 -7.71 26.61 0.48
C ARG A 692 -6.58 26.67 1.52
N VAL A 693 -6.51 27.76 2.27
CA VAL A 693 -5.53 27.88 3.35
C VAL A 693 -6.03 27.08 4.56
N MET A 694 -5.25 26.09 4.97
CA MET A 694 -5.43 25.42 6.26
C MET A 694 -4.40 25.93 7.27
N SER A 695 -4.84 26.16 8.50
CA SER A 695 -3.95 26.47 9.61
C SER A 695 -3.21 25.23 10.08
N VAL A 696 -1.96 25.42 10.47
CA VAL A 696 -1.17 24.48 11.27
C VAL A 696 -1.81 24.50 12.67
N GLY A 697 -2.31 23.35 13.14
CA GLY A 697 -3.01 23.21 14.42
C GLY A 697 -4.33 23.99 14.57
N VAL A 698 -5.44 23.44 14.09
CA VAL A 698 -6.74 23.54 14.76
C VAL A 698 -7.40 22.17 14.66
N ILE A 699 -7.43 21.43 15.77
CA ILE A 699 -8.29 20.25 15.90
C ILE A 699 -9.73 20.76 15.74
N LYS A 700 -10.30 20.64 14.54
CA LYS A 700 -11.74 20.81 14.36
C LYS A 700 -12.41 19.61 15.02
N GLY A 701 -12.88 19.82 16.24
CA GLY A 701 -13.98 19.03 16.77
C GLY A 701 -15.15 19.14 15.80
N ASN A 702 -15.52 18.00 15.21
CA ASN A 702 -16.74 17.72 14.47
C ASN A 702 -17.26 18.83 13.53
N SER A 703 -16.90 18.74 12.24
CA SER A 703 -17.68 19.36 11.18
C SER A 703 -18.58 18.33 10.49
N VAL A 704 -19.62 17.89 11.18
CA VAL A 704 -20.92 17.65 10.53
C VAL A 704 -21.67 18.96 10.68
N ASN A 705 -21.64 19.81 9.64
CA ASN A 705 -22.65 20.83 9.31
C ASN A 705 -22.06 21.87 8.36
N GLN A 706 -22.30 21.70 7.06
CA GLN A 706 -22.85 22.76 6.22
C GLN A 706 -23.25 22.22 4.83
N VAL A 707 -24.47 21.69 4.78
CA VAL A 707 -25.38 21.91 3.64
C VAL A 707 -26.55 22.68 4.22
N ALA A 708 -26.49 24.00 4.15
CA ALA A 708 -27.62 24.88 4.46
C ALA A 708 -27.38 26.25 3.81
N GLN A 709 -27.38 26.29 2.49
CA GLN A 709 -27.76 27.49 1.77
C GLN A 709 -29.20 27.29 1.32
N GLU A 710 -30.16 27.76 2.12
CA GLU A 710 -31.46 28.17 1.62
C GLU A 710 -32.23 28.97 2.69
N HIS A 711 -32.77 30.11 2.26
CA HIS A 711 -33.76 30.97 2.92
C HIS A 711 -33.26 31.92 4.03
N GLY A 712 -33.32 33.22 3.70
CA GLY A 712 -33.04 34.32 4.61
C GLY A 712 -34.25 34.71 5.46
N ALA A 713 -33.99 34.98 6.74
CA ALA A 713 -34.62 35.99 7.59
C ALA A 713 -34.16 35.80 9.05
N ALA A 714 -32.90 36.12 9.38
CA ALA A 714 -32.44 36.23 10.78
C ALA A 714 -31.03 36.87 10.84
N LYS A 715 -30.85 38.08 10.29
CA LYS A 715 -29.51 38.71 10.17
C LYS A 715 -29.09 39.58 11.35
N GLU A 716 -29.97 39.89 12.30
CA GLU A 716 -29.67 40.78 13.43
C GLU A 716 -29.27 40.02 14.72
N GLU A 717 -29.83 38.82 14.93
CA GLU A 717 -29.68 38.09 16.20
C GLU A 717 -28.47 37.11 16.17
N ALA A 718 -28.19 36.52 15.01
CA ALA A 718 -26.98 35.73 14.78
C ALA A 718 -25.69 36.58 14.88
N ARG A 719 -25.76 37.89 14.59
CA ARG A 719 -24.62 38.80 14.64
C ARG A 719 -24.21 39.16 16.08
N LYS A 720 -25.17 39.16 17.03
CA LYS A 720 -24.90 39.34 18.46
C LYS A 720 -24.31 38.08 19.11
N ILE A 721 -24.72 36.90 18.66
CA ILE A 721 -24.18 35.62 19.16
C ILE A 721 -22.77 35.35 18.60
N LEU A 722 -22.49 35.74 17.35
CA LEU A 722 -21.13 35.67 16.77
C LEU A 722 -20.13 36.62 17.44
N ALA A 723 -20.56 37.82 17.86
CA ALA A 723 -19.69 38.77 18.55
C ALA A 723 -19.32 38.28 19.96
N ALA A 724 -20.25 37.64 20.68
CA ALA A 724 -20.00 37.09 22.01
C ALA A 724 -19.10 35.83 21.98
N ASN A 725 -19.20 35.00 20.93
CA ASN A 725 -18.36 33.80 20.79
C ASN A 725 -16.95 34.10 20.22
N GLN A 726 -16.73 35.25 19.59
CA GLN A 726 -15.40 35.68 19.14
C GLN A 726 -14.51 36.22 20.28
N GLU A 727 -15.10 36.81 21.33
CA GLU A 727 -14.31 37.32 22.48
C GLU A 727 -13.74 36.20 23.38
N VAL A 728 -14.41 35.04 23.45
CA VAL A 728 -13.96 33.90 24.28
C VAL A 728 -12.85 33.09 23.60
N ALA A 729 -12.81 33.02 22.27
CA ALA A 729 -11.74 32.35 21.54
C ALA A 729 -10.42 33.16 21.50
N LEU A 730 -10.46 34.45 21.85
CA LEU A 730 -9.32 35.38 21.79
C LEU A 730 -8.58 35.58 23.14
N THR A 731 -8.95 34.85 24.19
CA THR A 731 -8.41 35.06 25.56
C THR A 731 -7.49 33.94 26.08
N LEU A 732 -7.17 32.92 25.28
CA LEU A 732 -6.23 31.85 25.67
C LEU A 732 -4.75 32.14 25.34
N GLU A 733 -4.44 33.32 24.76
CA GLU A 733 -3.07 33.74 24.41
C GLU A 733 -2.68 35.14 24.93
N LYS A 734 -3.38 35.68 25.93
CA LYS A 734 -3.03 36.99 26.51
C LYS A 734 -2.56 36.88 27.96
N ASP A 735 -1.41 37.50 28.24
CA ASP A 735 -0.99 37.83 29.60
C ASP A 735 -2.12 38.59 30.31
N GLY A 736 -2.41 38.23 31.56
CA GLY A 736 -3.58 38.74 32.25
C GLY A 736 -3.81 38.17 33.64
N VAL A 737 -4.61 38.88 34.43
CA VAL A 737 -5.01 38.49 35.78
C VAL A 737 -6.47 38.03 35.75
N PHE A 738 -6.73 36.80 36.19
CA PHE A 738 -8.02 36.13 36.13
C PHE A 738 -8.48 35.70 37.52
N LEU A 739 -9.67 36.11 37.94
CA LEU A 739 -10.30 35.68 39.19
C LEU A 739 -11.40 34.65 38.88
N PHE A 740 -11.13 33.38 39.16
CA PHE A 740 -12.11 32.32 39.09
C PHE A 740 -13.05 32.36 40.29
N THR A 741 -14.35 32.37 40.03
CA THR A 741 -15.44 32.39 41.02
C THR A 741 -16.48 31.31 40.68
N THR A 742 -17.41 31.04 41.59
CA THR A 742 -18.63 30.26 41.30
C THR A 742 -19.86 30.99 41.86
N LYS A 743 -21.04 30.69 41.33
CA LYS A 743 -22.32 31.32 41.72
C LYS A 743 -22.65 31.14 43.21
N THR A 744 -22.17 30.06 43.83
CA THR A 744 -22.45 29.68 45.22
C THR A 744 -21.33 30.05 46.21
N CYS A 745 -20.24 30.66 45.75
CA CYS A 745 -19.05 30.92 46.57
C CYS A 745 -19.20 32.14 47.51
N PRO A 746 -19.29 31.95 48.84
CA PRO A 746 -19.46 33.06 49.79
C PRO A 746 -18.19 33.92 49.90
N ASN A 747 -17.01 33.29 49.76
CA ASN A 747 -15.70 33.96 49.87
C ASN A 747 -15.32 34.76 48.62
N CYS A 748 -16.05 34.61 47.51
CA CYS A 748 -15.77 35.30 46.26
C CYS A 748 -16.12 36.80 46.34
N LYS A 749 -17.13 37.18 47.15
CA LYS A 749 -17.42 38.59 47.45
C LYS A 749 -16.25 39.26 48.19
N TYR A 750 -15.71 38.57 49.20
CA TYR A 750 -14.57 39.06 49.96
C TYR A 750 -13.29 39.15 49.11
N ALA A 751 -13.02 38.17 48.22
CA ALA A 751 -11.89 38.25 47.29
C ALA A 751 -12.00 39.41 46.29
N LYS A 752 -13.21 39.72 45.79
CA LYS A 752 -13.45 40.90 44.94
C LYS A 752 -13.16 42.20 45.68
N GLU A 753 -13.51 42.29 46.97
CA GLU A 753 -13.22 43.46 47.81
C GLU A 753 -11.72 43.62 48.06
N LEU A 754 -10.99 42.52 48.29
CA LEU A 754 -9.53 42.54 48.43
C LEU A 754 -8.83 43.02 47.16
N LEU A 755 -9.38 42.69 45.99
CA LEU A 755 -8.81 43.01 44.68
C LEU A 755 -9.38 44.30 44.07
N LYS A 756 -10.17 45.10 44.80
CA LYS A 756 -10.87 46.27 44.24
C LYS A 756 -9.97 47.28 43.53
N ASP A 757 -8.70 47.34 43.93
CA ASP A 757 -7.69 48.25 43.37
C ASP A 757 -6.83 47.59 42.27
N TYR A 758 -7.17 46.38 41.81
CA TYR A 758 -6.46 45.62 40.78
C TYR A 758 -7.32 45.44 39.52
N SER A 759 -6.69 45.45 38.35
CA SER A 759 -7.34 45.09 37.08
C SER A 759 -7.32 43.57 36.90
N TYR A 760 -8.49 42.93 36.83
CA TYR A 760 -8.63 41.48 36.62
C TYR A 760 -9.93 41.14 35.89
N VAL A 761 -9.96 39.98 35.25
CA VAL A 761 -11.14 39.42 34.58
C VAL A 761 -11.79 38.38 35.48
N VAL A 762 -13.10 38.49 35.74
CA VAL A 762 -13.84 37.48 36.51
C VAL A 762 -14.30 36.37 35.58
N ILE A 763 -13.96 35.13 35.93
CA ILE A 763 -14.40 33.93 35.21
C ILE A 763 -15.25 33.08 36.16
N ASP A 764 -16.41 32.63 35.69
CA ASP A 764 -17.17 31.59 36.40
C ASP A 764 -16.60 30.22 36.02
N ALA A 765 -16.13 29.47 37.02
CA ALA A 765 -15.47 28.19 36.82
C ALA A 765 -16.44 27.07 36.38
N GLU A 766 -17.74 27.18 36.71
CA GLU A 766 -18.76 26.22 36.29
C GLU A 766 -19.18 26.46 34.84
N ASP A 767 -19.26 27.72 34.43
CA ASP A 767 -19.58 28.08 33.05
C ASP A 767 -18.37 27.91 32.09
N ASN A 768 -17.14 27.76 32.61
CA ASN A 768 -15.89 27.61 31.84
C ASN A 768 -15.00 26.45 32.34
N PRO A 769 -15.48 25.18 32.28
CA PRO A 769 -14.80 24.03 32.88
C PRO A 769 -13.47 23.68 32.21
N GLU A 770 -13.35 23.89 30.90
CA GLU A 770 -12.12 23.68 30.12
C GLU A 770 -11.00 24.61 30.62
N LEU A 771 -11.30 25.90 30.78
CA LEU A 771 -10.34 26.91 31.22
C LEU A 771 -9.95 26.73 32.70
N ALA A 772 -10.90 26.34 33.55
CA ALA A 772 -10.63 25.97 34.93
C ALA A 772 -9.70 24.75 35.01
N ARG A 773 -9.86 23.75 34.12
CA ARG A 773 -8.98 22.58 34.03
C ARG A 773 -7.57 22.95 33.57
N THR A 774 -7.44 23.84 32.58
CA THR A 774 -6.14 24.32 32.06
C THR A 774 -5.28 24.95 33.15
N TYR A 775 -5.86 25.78 34.03
CA TYR A 775 -5.11 26.42 35.13
C TYR A 775 -5.14 25.62 36.45
N GLY A 776 -5.72 24.42 36.45
CA GLY A 776 -5.84 23.57 37.63
C GLY A 776 -6.60 24.24 38.78
N VAL A 777 -7.69 24.95 38.47
CA VAL A 777 -8.57 25.61 39.43
C VAL A 777 -9.51 24.57 40.04
N MET A 778 -9.26 24.20 41.29
CA MET A 778 -10.03 23.18 42.02
C MET A 778 -10.99 23.77 43.06
N GLN A 779 -10.94 25.08 43.30
CA GLN A 779 -11.78 25.78 44.27
C GLN A 779 -11.98 27.25 43.88
N ALA A 780 -13.06 27.88 44.35
CA ALA A 780 -13.32 29.31 44.20
C ALA A 780 -13.32 30.01 45.59
N PRO A 781 -12.79 31.25 45.71
CA PRO A 781 -12.15 32.03 44.64
C PRO A 781 -10.70 31.56 44.37
N THR A 782 -10.24 31.63 43.13
CA THR A 782 -8.83 31.41 42.78
C THR A 782 -8.35 32.50 41.82
N LEU A 783 -7.26 33.19 42.16
CA LEU A 783 -6.62 34.18 41.30
C LEU A 783 -5.50 33.52 40.49
N ILE A 784 -5.51 33.68 39.18
CA ILE A 784 -4.48 33.23 38.23
C ILE A 784 -3.84 34.48 37.61
N ILE A 785 -2.52 34.54 37.61
CA ILE A 785 -1.76 35.58 36.92
C ILE A 785 -0.95 34.89 35.83
N VAL A 786 -1.19 35.24 34.57
CA VAL A 786 -0.51 34.70 33.39
C VAL A 786 0.48 35.74 32.88
N ASP A 787 1.74 35.34 32.74
CA ASP A 787 2.84 36.16 32.24
C ASP A 787 3.81 35.27 31.42
N ASN A 788 4.00 35.60 30.14
CA ASN A 788 4.93 34.95 29.20
C ASN A 788 4.74 33.42 29.13
N GLY A 789 3.49 32.96 29.05
CA GLY A 789 3.15 31.53 28.94
C GLY A 789 3.31 30.73 30.24
N THR A 790 3.67 31.37 31.35
CA THR A 790 3.68 30.77 32.69
C THR A 790 2.59 31.38 33.56
N PHE A 791 2.11 30.66 34.58
CA PHE A 791 1.08 31.20 35.48
C PHE A 791 1.36 30.97 36.96
N LYS A 792 0.95 31.94 37.79
CA LYS A 792 0.92 31.83 39.26
C LYS A 792 -0.51 31.73 39.76
N LYS A 793 -0.73 30.85 40.73
CA LYS A 793 -2.05 30.54 41.29
C LYS A 793 -2.14 30.86 42.78
N TYR A 794 -3.17 31.62 43.16
CA TYR A 794 -3.52 31.92 44.56
C TYR A 794 -4.93 31.39 44.84
N ALA A 795 -5.00 30.19 45.43
CA ALA A 795 -6.27 29.51 45.66
C ALA A 795 -6.84 29.85 47.05
N GLY A 796 -8.06 30.35 47.08
CA GLY A 796 -8.77 30.76 48.30
C GLY A 796 -8.50 32.22 48.70
N ALA A 797 -9.44 32.80 49.45
CA ALA A 797 -9.39 34.21 49.84
C ALA A 797 -8.19 34.58 50.73
N GLY A 798 -7.67 33.63 51.52
CA GLY A 798 -6.47 33.85 52.35
C GLY A 798 -5.22 34.06 51.50
N SER A 799 -5.00 33.26 50.47
CA SER A 799 -3.86 33.41 49.55
C SER A 799 -3.97 34.67 48.70
N ILE A 800 -5.19 35.07 48.32
CA ILE A 800 -5.46 36.33 47.62
C ILE A 800 -5.13 37.53 48.51
N LYS A 801 -5.45 37.45 49.82
CA LYS A 801 -5.08 38.49 50.79
C LYS A 801 -3.55 38.63 50.94
N VAL A 802 -2.82 37.53 51.01
CA VAL A 802 -1.36 37.55 51.05
C VAL A 802 -0.78 38.19 49.79
N PHE A 803 -1.36 37.91 48.62
CA PHE A 803 -0.97 38.55 47.37
C PHE A 803 -1.16 40.07 47.41
N THR A 804 -2.31 40.56 47.87
CA THR A 804 -2.56 42.01 47.94
C THR A 804 -1.68 42.70 48.98
N GLU A 805 -1.39 42.06 50.11
CA GLU A 805 -0.46 42.55 51.13
C GLU A 805 0.99 42.60 50.63
N GLN A 806 1.44 41.60 49.86
CA GLN A 806 2.78 41.58 49.27
C GLN A 806 2.98 42.67 48.22
N MET A 807 1.95 42.99 47.45
CA MET A 807 1.99 44.04 46.42
C MET A 807 1.90 45.46 47.02
N LEU A 808 1.27 45.64 48.18
CA LEU A 808 1.24 46.91 48.92
C LEU A 808 2.61 47.31 49.51
N ILE A 809 3.49 46.34 49.79
CA ILE A 809 4.85 46.60 50.29
C ILE A 809 5.79 47.08 49.16
N GLY A 810 5.49 46.72 47.90
CA GLY A 810 6.27 47.09 46.71
C GLY A 810 6.06 48.52 46.20
N VAL A 811 5.20 49.33 46.84
CA VAL A 811 4.89 50.72 46.42
C VAL A 811 5.42 51.77 47.44
N LYS A 812 6.25 51.34 48.40
CA LYS A 812 6.98 52.23 49.34
C LYS A 812 8.49 51.96 49.43
N GLN A 813 9.11 51.49 48.34
CA GLN A 813 10.56 51.55 48.15
C GLN A 813 10.91 52.25 46.86
#